data_AF-A0A7L3FC67-F1
#
_entry.id   AF-A0A7L3FC67-F1
#
_cell.length_a   1.000
_cell.length_b   1.000
_cell.length_c   1.000
_cell.angle_alpha   90.00
_cell.angle_beta   90.00
_cell.angle_gamma   90.00
#
_symmetry.space_group_name_H-M   'P 1'
#
loop_
_entity.id
_entity.type
_entity.pdbx_description
1 polymer ?
#
loop_
_entity_poly.entity_id
_entity_poly.type
_entity_poly.pdbx_seq_one_letter_code
_entity_poly.pdbx_strand_id
1 'polypeptide(L)'
;NRKKKTLILFISFGQVQQQVHPNLSAKEDSLYYIEELILQLLNKLCIAQPRTVQDVEERVQKTFPHPIDKWAIADAQSAIEKRRRRNPLLLPVDKIHPLLKEVLGYKVDYHVSLYIVAVLEYISADILKLAGNYVFNIRHFEISQQDIKVSMCADKVLMDMFDQDDIGLVSLCEDEPSSSGELNYYDLVRNEIAEERQYLRELNLIIKVFREAFLSNKKLFTPNDIDVIFSNISDIHELTVKLLGLIEDTVEMTDESSPHPLAGSCFEDLAEEQAFDPYETLSQDILSPQFHEHFNNLMAKPAVALHFQSTAEGFKEAVRYVLPRLMLIPVYHCLHYFELLQQLQECSEDEEDRECLKQAITALLNLQCSMERIYSKHSPRRRPGEPVCRFYNRQIRSKHLAIKKMNEIQKNIDGWEGKDIGQCCNEFIMEGGLTKIGAKHERHIFLFDGLMISCKTNHGQSRLPGYSNAEYRLKEKIIMRKIQIIDKDDTSEYKHAFELVSKDENSILFAAKSAEEKSNWMAALISLQYRSTLDRMLDSVLLQEENEQPLRLPSPNVYRFVVEDSEDNIVFEDNLQSRNGIPIIKGGTVVKLIERLTYHMYADPNFVRTFLTTYRSFCKPQELLSLLVERFEIPEPEPTEADRLAIEKGEQPISADLKRFRKEYVQPVQLRILNVFRHWVEHHFYDFERDLELLDRLETFISSVRGKSMKKWVESIAKIIKRKKAQANGISHNITFESPPPPIEWHIWRVGHSEALDLMTLHPIEIARQLTLLESDLYRWGV
;
A
#
# COMPACT_ATOMS: atom_id res chain seq x y z
N ASN A 1 17.10 13.97 35.55
CA ASN A 1 17.55 12.66 35.02
C ASN A 1 17.26 12.53 33.52
N ARG A 2 18.05 13.18 32.63
CA ARG A 2 17.86 13.06 31.16
C ARG A 2 18.27 11.66 30.66
N LYS A 3 19.50 11.23 30.92
CA LYS A 3 20.05 9.93 30.46
C LYS A 3 19.28 8.68 30.92
N LYS A 4 18.65 8.68 32.10
CA LYS A 4 17.83 7.55 32.58
C LYS A 4 16.45 7.47 31.92
N LYS A 5 15.90 8.58 31.42
CA LYS A 5 14.60 8.60 30.73
C LYS A 5 14.75 8.19 29.26
N THR A 6 15.84 8.64 28.62
CA THR A 6 16.09 8.48 27.18
C THR A 6 16.33 7.04 26.71
N LEU A 7 17.04 6.21 27.49
CA LEU A 7 17.34 4.85 27.04
C LEU A 7 16.17 3.85 27.21
N ILE A 8 15.15 4.21 27.99
CA ILE A 8 14.11 3.26 28.43
C ILE A 8 13.00 3.11 27.40
N LEU A 9 12.63 4.21 26.75
CA LEU A 9 11.54 4.26 25.78
C LEU A 9 12.03 3.93 24.36
N PHE A 10 13.31 4.22 24.06
CA PHE A 10 13.94 4.01 22.76
C PHE A 10 13.79 2.57 22.22
N ILE A 11 14.15 1.56 23.01
CA ILE A 11 14.06 0.14 22.59
C ILE A 11 12.60 -0.27 22.37
N SER A 12 11.71 0.18 23.24
CA SER A 12 10.28 -0.14 23.15
C SER A 12 9.61 0.51 21.94
N PHE A 13 10.01 1.73 21.54
CA PHE A 13 9.46 2.34 20.33
C PHE A 13 9.90 1.63 19.05
N GLY A 14 11.11 1.05 19.01
CA GLY A 14 11.51 0.17 17.91
C GLY A 14 10.61 -1.05 17.78
N GLN A 15 10.23 -1.67 18.90
CA GLN A 15 9.28 -2.79 18.93
C GLN A 15 7.86 -2.39 18.52
N VAL A 16 7.39 -1.23 19.01
CA VAL A 16 6.08 -0.67 18.60
C VAL A 16 6.07 -0.38 17.10
N GLN A 17 7.18 0.15 16.55
CA GLN A 17 7.29 0.40 15.12
C GLN A 17 7.22 -0.89 14.30
N GLN A 18 7.93 -1.95 14.71
CA GLN A 18 7.86 -3.26 14.04
C GLN A 18 6.47 -3.88 14.13
N GLN A 19 5.74 -3.66 15.23
CA GLN A 19 4.36 -4.12 15.36
C GLN A 19 3.42 -3.41 14.38
N VAL A 20 3.61 -2.11 14.17
CA VAL A 20 2.72 -1.29 13.34
C VAL A 20 3.07 -1.38 11.85
N HIS A 21 4.36 -1.41 11.52
CA HIS A 21 4.88 -1.49 10.16
C HIS A 21 6.08 -2.46 10.11
N PRO A 22 5.85 -3.77 9.90
CA PRO A 22 6.92 -4.78 9.91
C PRO A 22 7.96 -4.59 8.80
N ASN A 23 7.56 -3.95 7.70
CA ASN A 23 8.37 -3.80 6.50
C ASN A 23 9.17 -2.49 6.44
N LEU A 24 9.06 -1.63 7.46
CA LEU A 24 9.79 -0.37 7.56
C LEU A 24 10.80 -0.45 8.70
N SER A 25 11.91 0.28 8.60
CA SER A 25 12.80 0.54 9.73
C SER A 25 12.60 1.98 10.24
N ALA A 26 12.92 2.27 11.49
CA ALA A 26 12.96 3.63 12.02
C ALA A 26 14.39 4.04 12.39
N LYS A 27 14.82 5.22 11.92
CA LYS A 27 16.10 5.81 12.32
C LYS A 27 16.09 6.19 13.80
N GLU A 28 17.28 6.20 14.42
CA GLU A 28 17.40 6.56 15.83
C GLU A 28 16.88 7.99 16.11
N ASP A 29 17.08 8.93 15.19
CA ASP A 29 16.62 10.32 15.31
C ASP A 29 15.08 10.45 15.37
N SER A 30 14.38 9.57 14.64
CA SER A 30 12.92 9.53 14.60
C SER A 30 12.35 8.98 15.90
N LEU A 31 12.98 7.93 16.47
CA LEU A 31 12.62 7.37 17.78
C LEU A 31 12.86 8.37 18.92
N TYR A 32 13.97 9.12 18.89
CA TYR A 32 14.21 10.18 19.87
C TYR A 32 13.15 11.28 19.81
N TYR A 33 12.72 11.67 18.61
CA TYR A 33 11.69 12.68 18.45
C TYR A 33 10.32 12.20 18.97
N ILE A 34 9.96 10.93 18.71
CA ILE A 34 8.75 10.33 19.31
C ILE A 34 8.84 10.35 20.83
N GLU A 35 10.00 10.01 21.40
CA GLU A 35 10.18 10.07 22.85
C GLU A 35 9.89 11.47 23.41
N GLU A 36 10.38 12.53 22.75
CA GLU A 36 10.10 13.90 23.16
C GLU A 36 8.60 14.22 23.14
N LEU A 37 7.89 13.79 22.11
CA LEU A 37 6.43 13.94 22.01
C LEU A 37 5.71 13.20 23.14
N ILE A 38 6.04 11.93 23.35
CA ILE A 38 5.38 11.09 24.36
C ILE A 38 5.67 11.60 25.77
N LEU A 39 6.87 12.15 26.03
CA LEU A 39 7.18 12.82 27.30
C LEU A 39 6.40 14.12 27.49
N GLN A 40 6.19 14.91 26.43
CA GLN A 40 5.33 16.09 26.47
C GLN A 40 3.89 15.70 26.81
N LEU A 41 3.37 14.66 26.18
CA LEU A 41 2.04 14.12 26.45
C LEU A 41 1.91 13.63 27.88
N LEU A 42 2.89 12.85 28.36
CA LEU A 42 2.91 12.35 29.73
C LEU A 42 2.85 13.51 30.73
N ASN A 43 3.55 14.61 30.47
CA ASN A 43 3.47 15.80 31.29
C ASN A 43 2.07 16.43 31.24
N LYS A 44 1.47 16.60 30.05
CA LYS A 44 0.10 17.14 29.88
C LYS A 44 -0.97 16.34 30.65
N LEU A 45 -0.81 15.01 30.71
CA LEU A 45 -1.65 14.11 31.48
C LEU A 45 -1.40 14.25 33.00
N CYS A 46 -0.13 14.33 33.42
CA CYS A 46 0.25 14.40 34.84
C CYS A 46 -0.05 15.75 35.51
N ILE A 47 -0.14 16.85 34.76
CA ILE A 47 -0.45 18.19 35.31
C ILE A 47 -1.76 18.19 36.12
N ALA A 48 -2.75 17.39 35.72
CA ALA A 48 -4.03 17.28 36.42
C ALA A 48 -3.95 16.51 37.76
N GLN A 49 -2.78 15.94 38.09
CA GLN A 49 -2.54 15.10 39.26
C GLN A 49 -3.59 13.99 39.46
N PRO A 50 -3.82 13.12 38.45
CA PRO A 50 -4.86 12.10 38.51
C PRO A 50 -4.54 11.01 39.56
N ARG A 51 -5.50 10.74 40.47
CA ARG A 51 -5.32 9.76 41.56
C ARG A 51 -5.95 8.41 41.26
N THR A 52 -6.98 8.40 40.42
CA THR A 52 -7.71 7.20 39.99
C THR A 52 -7.61 7.02 38.48
N VAL A 53 -7.96 5.83 37.99
CA VAL A 53 -8.04 5.55 36.54
C VAL A 53 -9.09 6.47 35.88
N GLN A 54 -10.21 6.71 36.57
CA GLN A 54 -11.28 7.57 36.09
C GLN A 54 -10.83 9.03 35.92
N ASP A 55 -9.97 9.53 36.82
CA ASP A 55 -9.38 10.87 36.69
C ASP A 55 -8.51 10.99 35.44
N VAL A 56 -7.78 9.92 35.09
CA VAL A 56 -6.97 9.87 33.85
C VAL A 56 -7.90 9.82 32.63
N GLU A 57 -8.97 9.04 32.68
CA GLU A 57 -9.96 8.94 31.59
C GLU A 57 -10.64 10.28 31.31
N GLU A 58 -11.12 10.98 32.35
CA GLU A 58 -11.68 12.33 32.21
C GLU A 58 -10.66 13.32 31.64
N ARG A 59 -9.39 13.17 32.00
CA ARG A 59 -8.32 14.02 31.47
C ARG A 59 -8.10 13.75 29.99
N VAL A 60 -8.08 12.48 29.57
CA VAL A 60 -7.95 12.11 28.15
C VAL A 60 -9.11 12.69 27.35
N GLN A 61 -10.37 12.51 27.79
CA GLN A 61 -11.56 13.08 27.11
C GLN A 61 -11.50 14.62 26.95
N LYS A 62 -10.88 15.33 27.91
CA LYS A 62 -10.76 16.80 27.85
C LYS A 62 -9.57 17.30 27.06
N THR A 63 -8.51 16.50 26.89
CA THR A 63 -7.25 16.95 26.26
C THR A 63 -7.05 16.39 24.86
N PHE A 64 -7.62 15.23 24.56
CA PHE A 64 -7.46 14.56 23.28
C PHE A 64 -8.61 14.99 22.39
N PRO A 65 -8.37 15.35 21.13
CA PRO A 65 -9.46 15.67 20.20
C PRO A 65 -10.35 14.45 19.94
N HIS A 66 -11.60 14.69 19.50
CA HIS A 66 -12.48 13.61 19.06
C HIS A 66 -12.09 13.13 17.64
N PRO A 67 -12.07 11.83 17.31
CA PRO A 67 -12.42 10.64 18.10
C PRO A 67 -11.24 9.90 18.76
N ILE A 68 -10.02 10.46 18.72
CA ILE A 68 -8.83 9.78 19.26
C ILE A 68 -8.94 9.57 20.77
N ASP A 69 -9.66 10.45 21.46
CA ASP A 69 -10.02 10.31 22.87
C ASP A 69 -10.72 8.97 23.16
N LYS A 70 -11.79 8.64 22.42
CA LYS A 70 -12.59 7.42 22.67
C LYS A 70 -11.79 6.16 22.40
N TRP A 71 -10.99 6.14 21.33
CA TRP A 71 -10.19 4.97 20.98
C TRP A 71 -9.03 4.74 21.96
N ALA A 72 -8.34 5.81 22.38
CA ALA A 72 -7.28 5.71 23.37
C ALA A 72 -7.82 5.19 24.72
N ILE A 73 -9.02 5.62 25.12
CA ILE A 73 -9.71 5.13 26.32
C ILE A 73 -10.07 3.66 26.20
N ALA A 74 -10.66 3.25 25.07
CA ALA A 74 -11.04 1.85 24.84
C ALA A 74 -9.83 0.91 24.88
N ASP A 75 -8.70 1.29 24.25
CA ASP A 75 -7.47 0.49 24.31
C ASP A 75 -6.88 0.42 25.73
N ALA A 76 -6.86 1.56 26.43
CA ALA A 76 -6.34 1.62 27.79
C ALA A 76 -7.20 0.82 28.79
N GLN A 77 -8.52 0.80 28.62
CA GLN A 77 -9.44 -0.05 29.40
C GLN A 77 -9.17 -1.54 29.14
N SER A 78 -8.99 -1.93 27.87
CA SER A 78 -8.61 -3.30 27.49
C SER A 78 -7.31 -3.77 28.15
N ALA A 79 -6.34 -2.86 28.31
CA ALA A 79 -5.06 -3.15 28.99
C ALA A 79 -5.24 -3.45 30.50
N ILE A 80 -6.23 -2.85 31.17
CA ILE A 80 -6.54 -3.14 32.58
C ILE A 80 -7.28 -4.47 32.73
N GLU A 81 -8.19 -4.80 31.82
CA GLU A 81 -9.10 -5.95 31.97
C GLU A 81 -8.42 -7.32 31.78
N LYS A 82 -7.11 -7.36 31.49
CA LYS A 82 -6.23 -8.56 31.41
C LYS A 82 -6.70 -9.72 30.51
N ARG A 83 -7.89 -9.65 29.88
CA ARG A 83 -8.53 -10.78 29.20
C ARG A 83 -8.61 -10.65 27.67
N ARG A 84 -8.12 -9.58 27.05
CA ARG A 84 -8.31 -9.36 25.59
C ARG A 84 -7.18 -8.67 24.82
N ARG A 85 -6.02 -8.34 25.43
CA ARG A 85 -4.91 -7.74 24.67
C ARG A 85 -4.00 -8.84 24.11
N ARG A 86 -3.85 -8.91 22.77
CA ARG A 86 -2.99 -9.89 22.06
C ARG A 86 -1.53 -9.81 22.51
N ASN A 87 -1.02 -8.60 22.79
CA ASN A 87 0.36 -8.35 23.21
C ASN A 87 0.40 -7.59 24.55
N PRO A 88 1.28 -7.95 25.50
CA PRO A 88 1.53 -7.12 26.68
C PRO A 88 2.05 -5.74 26.27
N LEU A 89 1.88 -4.73 27.14
CA LEU A 89 2.43 -3.39 26.90
C LEU A 89 3.93 -3.50 26.62
N LEU A 90 4.34 -2.99 25.45
CA LEU A 90 5.73 -2.96 25.01
C LEU A 90 6.52 -1.88 25.76
N LEU A 91 5.84 -0.84 26.24
CA LEU A 91 6.43 0.17 27.10
C LEU A 91 6.65 -0.36 28.53
N PRO A 92 7.83 -0.16 29.13
CA PRO A 92 8.20 -0.81 30.39
C PRO A 92 7.54 -0.13 31.59
N VAL A 93 6.35 -0.61 31.95
CA VAL A 93 5.53 -0.09 33.07
C VAL A 93 6.33 -0.05 34.37
N ASP A 94 7.12 -1.09 34.65
CA ASP A 94 7.94 -1.18 35.87
C ASP A 94 9.00 -0.10 35.98
N LYS A 95 9.46 0.44 34.84
CA LYS A 95 10.43 1.52 34.78
C LYS A 95 9.75 2.90 34.79
N ILE A 96 8.55 3.02 34.22
CA ILE A 96 7.79 4.26 34.16
C ILE A 96 7.08 4.55 35.50
N HIS A 97 6.59 3.53 36.19
CA HIS A 97 5.86 3.65 37.46
C HIS A 97 6.64 4.39 38.57
N PRO A 98 7.94 4.10 38.82
CA PRO A 98 8.75 4.88 39.75
C PRO A 98 8.93 6.35 39.32
N LEU A 99 9.05 6.61 38.01
CA LEU A 99 9.20 7.96 37.47
C LEU A 99 7.92 8.77 37.60
N LEU A 100 6.75 8.14 37.46
CA LEU A 100 5.46 8.79 37.70
C LEU A 100 5.31 9.24 39.15
N LYS A 101 5.77 8.44 40.12
CA LYS A 101 5.78 8.84 41.54
C LYS A 101 6.66 10.07 41.78
N GLU A 102 7.81 10.16 41.10
CA GLU A 102 8.72 11.31 41.20
C GLU A 102 8.09 12.58 40.58
N VAL A 103 7.40 12.45 39.44
CA VAL A 103 6.79 13.58 38.72
C VAL A 103 5.51 14.09 39.42
N LEU A 104 4.66 13.19 39.91
CA LEU A 104 3.39 13.53 40.55
C LEU A 104 3.55 13.92 42.02
N GLY A 105 4.65 13.52 42.68
CA GLY A 105 4.95 13.87 44.07
C GLY A 105 4.15 13.07 45.11
N TYR A 106 3.43 12.02 44.72
CA TYR A 106 2.69 11.13 45.62
C TYR A 106 2.72 9.67 45.17
N LYS A 107 2.26 8.75 46.04
CA LYS A 107 2.17 7.32 45.73
C LYS A 107 0.99 7.06 44.78
N VAL A 108 1.30 6.69 43.55
CA VAL A 108 0.33 6.30 42.52
C VAL A 108 0.10 4.79 42.56
N ASP A 109 -1.15 4.34 42.36
CA ASP A 109 -1.49 2.92 42.19
C ASP A 109 -0.84 2.36 40.91
N TYR A 110 -0.47 1.08 40.93
CA TYR A 110 0.08 0.40 39.77
C TYR A 110 -0.92 0.38 38.60
N HIS A 111 -2.22 0.20 38.87
CA HIS A 111 -3.26 0.20 37.83
C HIS A 111 -3.42 1.56 37.14
N VAL A 112 -3.25 2.66 37.88
CA VAL A 112 -3.26 4.02 37.30
C VAL A 112 -2.05 4.22 36.40
N SER A 113 -0.88 3.72 36.81
CA SER A 113 0.33 3.79 35.99
C SER A 113 0.22 2.93 34.74
N LEU A 114 -0.38 1.74 34.86
CA LEU A 114 -0.67 0.85 33.73
C LEU A 114 -1.58 1.54 32.70
N TYR A 115 -2.64 2.21 33.15
CA TYR A 115 -3.56 2.93 32.28
C TYR A 115 -2.87 4.09 31.53
N ILE A 116 -2.08 4.89 32.24
CA ILE A 116 -1.32 5.98 31.63
C ILE A 116 -0.38 5.43 30.55
N VAL A 117 0.37 4.35 30.85
CA VAL A 117 1.29 3.74 29.88
C VAL A 117 0.54 3.18 28.68
N ALA A 118 -0.64 2.59 28.86
CA ALA A 118 -1.45 2.11 27.75
C ALA A 118 -1.88 3.25 26.81
N VAL A 119 -2.31 4.40 27.36
CA VAL A 119 -2.61 5.59 26.56
C VAL A 119 -1.37 6.10 25.80
N LEU A 120 -0.20 6.12 26.45
CA LEU A 120 1.05 6.52 25.79
C LEU A 120 1.43 5.56 24.65
N GLU A 121 1.28 4.24 24.87
CA GLU A 121 1.57 3.22 23.85
C GLU A 121 0.67 3.37 22.64
N TYR A 122 -0.64 3.57 22.86
CA TYR A 122 -1.61 3.81 21.79
C TYR A 122 -1.21 5.01 20.92
N ILE A 123 -0.86 6.14 21.54
CA ILE A 123 -0.48 7.35 20.79
C ILE A 123 0.88 7.17 20.10
N SER A 124 1.81 6.44 20.71
CA SER A 124 3.09 6.11 20.08
C SER A 124 2.89 5.28 18.82
N ALA A 125 2.01 4.28 18.89
CA ALA A 125 1.63 3.46 17.76
C ALA A 125 0.90 4.27 16.68
N ASP A 126 0.00 5.19 17.04
CA ASP A 126 -0.72 6.05 16.08
C ASP A 126 0.23 6.98 15.31
N ILE A 127 1.20 7.61 15.99
CA ILE A 127 2.21 8.46 15.34
C ILE A 127 3.08 7.64 14.38
N LEU A 128 3.57 6.48 14.82
CA LEU A 128 4.39 5.58 14.00
C LEU A 128 3.60 5.02 12.81
N LYS A 129 2.31 4.74 13.00
CA LYS A 129 1.43 4.29 11.93
C LYS A 129 1.26 5.34 10.85
N LEU A 130 0.97 6.56 11.26
CA LEU A 130 0.79 7.70 10.38
C LEU A 130 2.08 8.00 9.60
N ALA A 131 3.22 8.05 10.29
CA ALA A 131 4.52 8.28 9.68
C ALA A 131 4.90 7.14 8.73
N GLY A 132 4.69 5.88 9.13
CA GLY A 132 4.94 4.72 8.29
C GLY A 132 4.05 4.68 7.05
N ASN A 133 2.76 5.03 7.17
CA ASN A 133 1.86 5.14 6.02
C ASN A 133 2.35 6.22 5.05
N TYR A 134 2.80 7.37 5.57
CA TYR A 134 3.39 8.42 4.73
C TYR A 134 4.64 7.94 4.00
N VAL A 135 5.58 7.35 4.74
CA VAL A 135 6.87 6.80 4.24
C VAL A 135 6.64 5.72 3.18
N PHE A 136 5.70 4.82 3.44
CA PHE A 136 5.28 3.78 2.50
C PHE A 136 4.71 4.39 1.21
N ASN A 137 3.85 5.40 1.33
CA ASN A 137 3.25 6.08 0.18
C ASN A 137 4.27 6.85 -0.67
N ILE A 138 5.31 7.41 -0.06
CA ILE A 138 6.42 8.05 -0.79
C ILE A 138 7.53 7.06 -1.21
N ARG A 139 7.32 5.76 -0.97
CA ARG A 139 8.21 4.66 -1.37
C ARG A 139 9.60 4.71 -0.72
N HIS A 140 9.65 5.23 0.49
CA HIS A 140 10.83 5.19 1.34
C HIS A 140 10.69 3.99 2.30
N PHE A 141 11.78 3.32 2.67
CA PHE A 141 11.75 2.10 3.50
C PHE A 141 12.16 2.35 4.95
N GLU A 142 12.47 3.60 5.27
CA GLU A 142 13.02 4.00 6.55
C GLU A 142 12.34 5.28 7.04
N ILE A 143 11.85 5.29 8.29
CA ILE A 143 11.16 6.42 8.92
C ILE A 143 12.20 7.34 9.56
N SER A 144 12.35 8.55 9.03
CA SER A 144 13.19 9.60 9.59
C SER A 144 12.41 10.55 10.50
N GLN A 145 13.12 11.35 11.32
CA GLN A 145 12.49 12.40 12.12
C GLN A 145 11.66 13.36 11.26
N GLN A 146 12.13 13.64 10.03
CA GLN A 146 11.46 14.57 9.14
C GLN A 146 10.13 14.01 8.62
N ASP A 147 10.06 12.71 8.36
CA ASP A 147 8.83 12.06 7.91
C ASP A 147 7.75 12.10 8.99
N ILE A 148 8.14 11.95 10.25
CA ILE A 148 7.24 12.14 11.40
C ILE A 148 6.72 13.57 11.44
N LYS A 149 7.59 14.58 11.27
CA LYS A 149 7.16 15.99 11.25
C LYS A 149 6.20 16.30 10.10
N VAL A 150 6.47 15.77 8.90
CA VAL A 150 5.62 15.98 7.71
C VAL A 150 4.27 15.29 7.89
N SER A 151 4.28 14.02 8.29
CA SER A 151 3.05 13.25 8.52
C SER A 151 2.21 13.86 9.64
N MET A 152 2.82 14.27 10.76
CA MET A 152 2.13 15.01 11.80
C MET A 152 1.57 16.33 11.28
N CYS A 153 2.31 17.13 10.50
CA CYS A 153 1.79 18.37 9.91
C CYS A 153 0.52 18.18 9.07
N ALA A 154 0.37 17.01 8.44
CA ALA A 154 -0.81 16.64 7.67
C ALA A 154 -1.98 16.16 8.56
N ASP A 155 -1.70 15.64 9.76
CA ASP A 155 -2.71 15.19 10.71
C ASP A 155 -3.13 16.28 11.70
N LYS A 156 -4.32 16.83 11.46
CA LYS A 156 -4.87 17.92 12.30
C LYS A 156 -5.08 17.50 13.75
N VAL A 157 -5.39 16.23 14.01
CA VAL A 157 -5.69 15.70 15.35
C VAL A 157 -4.42 15.68 16.22
N LEU A 158 -3.34 15.08 15.74
CA LEU A 158 -2.06 15.02 16.46
C LEU A 158 -1.42 16.41 16.58
N MET A 159 -1.53 17.26 15.57
CA MET A 159 -1.03 18.64 15.69
C MET A 159 -1.77 19.45 16.75
N ASP A 160 -3.09 19.29 16.87
CA ASP A 160 -3.86 19.95 17.93
C ASP A 160 -3.51 19.40 19.31
N MET A 161 -3.20 18.11 19.39
CA MET A 161 -2.78 17.47 20.63
C MET A 161 -1.41 17.97 21.14
N PHE A 162 -0.48 18.32 20.25
CA PHE A 162 0.89 18.71 20.60
C PHE A 162 1.20 20.22 20.52
N ASP A 163 0.26 21.07 20.07
CA ASP A 163 0.41 22.53 20.01
C ASP A 163 1.71 23.02 19.30
N GLN A 164 2.16 22.31 18.26
CA GLN A 164 3.41 22.67 17.58
C GLN A 164 3.20 23.74 16.51
N ASP A 165 3.30 25.01 16.90
CA ASP A 165 3.18 26.16 15.98
C ASP A 165 4.45 26.40 15.11
N ASP A 166 5.57 25.73 15.41
CA ASP A 166 6.89 25.99 14.78
C ASP A 166 7.58 24.72 14.24
N ILE A 167 6.94 24.03 13.30
CA ILE A 167 7.67 23.07 12.46
C ILE A 167 8.29 23.87 11.31
N GLY A 168 9.52 24.32 11.51
CA GLY A 168 10.38 24.78 10.43
C GLY A 168 10.67 23.60 9.50
N LEU A 169 9.85 23.41 8.48
CA LEU A 169 10.15 22.47 7.40
C LEU A 169 11.35 23.04 6.64
N VAL A 170 12.54 22.55 6.95
CA VAL A 170 13.73 22.83 6.14
C VAL A 170 13.44 22.31 4.74
N SER A 171 13.44 23.23 3.78
CA SER A 171 13.31 22.95 2.35
C SER A 171 14.29 21.85 1.98
N LEU A 172 13.77 20.74 1.43
CA LEU A 172 14.58 19.67 0.87
C LEU A 172 15.39 20.21 -0.32
N CYS A 173 16.69 20.35 -0.12
CA CYS A 173 17.69 20.33 -1.17
C CYS A 173 18.91 19.62 -0.58
N GLU A 174 19.10 18.34 -0.92
CA GLU A 174 20.09 17.93 -1.93
C GLU A 174 19.99 16.41 -2.13
N ASP A 175 20.11 15.99 -3.39
CA ASP A 175 20.33 14.63 -3.88
C ASP A 175 19.17 13.61 -3.78
N GLU A 176 18.17 13.76 -4.65
CA GLU A 176 17.57 12.58 -5.30
C GLU A 176 17.91 12.56 -6.80
N PRO A 177 18.36 11.42 -7.35
CA PRO A 177 18.57 11.29 -8.79
C PRO A 177 17.23 11.49 -9.50
N SER A 178 17.24 12.38 -10.48
CA SER A 178 16.10 12.66 -11.33
C SER A 178 15.74 11.41 -12.14
N SER A 179 14.74 10.62 -11.74
CA SER A 179 14.18 9.60 -12.63
C SER A 179 13.11 10.22 -13.54
N SER A 180 13.52 11.19 -14.35
CA SER A 180 12.77 11.59 -15.56
C SER A 180 13.18 10.72 -16.74
N GLY A 181 13.25 9.40 -16.52
CA GLY A 181 13.53 8.39 -17.56
C GLY A 181 12.22 7.76 -18.04
N GLU A 182 12.22 7.29 -19.28
CA GLU A 182 11.21 6.35 -19.78
C GLU A 182 11.08 5.21 -18.78
N LEU A 183 9.84 4.89 -18.36
CA LEU A 183 9.59 3.80 -17.44
C LEU A 183 9.77 2.49 -18.20
N ASN A 184 10.63 1.60 -17.71
CA ASN A 184 10.71 0.24 -18.24
C ASN A 184 9.48 -0.57 -17.81
N TYR A 185 9.29 -1.74 -18.43
CA TYR A 185 8.16 -2.63 -18.14
C TYR A 185 8.05 -2.96 -16.63
N TYR A 186 9.17 -3.28 -16.00
CA TYR A 186 9.22 -3.65 -14.59
C TYR A 186 8.75 -2.50 -13.68
N ASP A 187 9.17 -1.27 -13.97
CA ASP A 187 8.76 -0.07 -13.22
C ASP A 187 7.28 0.23 -13.41
N LEU A 188 6.72 -0.02 -14.61
CA LEU A 188 5.28 0.07 -14.85
C LEU A 188 4.50 -0.92 -13.99
N VAL A 189 4.90 -2.21 -13.97
CA VAL A 189 4.24 -3.24 -13.14
C VAL A 189 4.38 -2.93 -11.64
N ARG A 190 5.57 -2.53 -11.18
CA ARG A 190 5.78 -2.14 -9.77
C ARG A 190 4.92 -0.93 -9.39
N ASN A 191 4.82 0.06 -10.28
CA ASN A 191 3.95 1.21 -10.08
C ASN A 191 2.48 0.78 -10.01
N GLU A 192 2.06 -0.12 -10.88
CA GLU A 192 0.69 -0.62 -10.92
C GLU A 192 0.32 -1.34 -9.63
N ILE A 193 1.17 -2.23 -9.11
CA ILE A 193 0.93 -2.89 -7.81
C ILE A 193 0.71 -1.87 -6.69
N ALA A 194 1.50 -0.79 -6.66
CA ALA A 194 1.34 0.26 -5.67
C ALA A 194 0.04 1.06 -5.87
N GLU A 195 -0.30 1.39 -7.12
CA GLU A 195 -1.54 2.10 -7.48
C GLU A 195 -2.78 1.24 -7.13
N GLU A 196 -2.75 -0.06 -7.41
CA GLU A 196 -3.78 -1.05 -7.09
C GLU A 196 -3.99 -1.20 -5.58
N ARG A 197 -2.92 -1.26 -4.79
CA ARG A 197 -3.03 -1.32 -3.31
C ARG A 197 -3.71 -0.06 -2.75
N GLN A 198 -3.35 1.11 -3.28
CA GLN A 198 -3.97 2.36 -2.86
C GLN A 198 -5.44 2.43 -3.31
N TYR A 199 -5.74 2.01 -4.54
CA TYR A 199 -7.10 1.94 -5.04
C TYR A 199 -7.96 0.97 -4.23
N LEU A 200 -7.43 -0.21 -3.91
CA LEU A 200 -8.08 -1.18 -3.03
C LEU A 200 -8.37 -0.60 -1.64
N ARG A 201 -7.45 0.19 -1.08
CA ARG A 201 -7.69 0.90 0.19
C ARG A 201 -8.84 1.91 0.07
N GLU A 202 -8.93 2.62 -1.05
CA GLU A 202 -10.03 3.56 -1.32
C GLU A 202 -11.37 2.85 -1.51
N LEU A 203 -11.39 1.70 -2.21
CA LEU A 203 -12.58 0.85 -2.31
C LEU A 203 -13.02 0.34 -0.93
N ASN A 204 -12.07 -0.09 -0.10
CA ASN A 204 -12.36 -0.49 1.28
C ASN A 204 -12.91 0.66 2.10
N LEU A 205 -12.42 1.89 1.93
CA LEU A 205 -12.99 3.07 2.56
C LEU A 205 -14.46 3.28 2.15
N ILE A 206 -14.76 3.18 0.85
CA ILE A 206 -16.13 3.31 0.33
C ILE A 206 -17.04 2.22 0.90
N ILE A 207 -16.59 0.96 0.91
CA ILE A 207 -17.42 -0.19 1.27
C ILE A 207 -17.57 -0.31 2.80
N LYS A 208 -16.46 -0.28 3.55
CA LYS A 208 -16.45 -0.61 4.98
C LYS A 208 -16.76 0.58 5.89
N VAL A 209 -16.54 1.82 5.42
CA VAL A 209 -16.84 3.03 6.20
C VAL A 209 -18.11 3.71 5.70
N PHE A 210 -18.17 4.08 4.41
CA PHE A 210 -19.32 4.81 3.90
C PHE A 210 -20.55 3.92 3.75
N ARG A 211 -20.47 2.84 2.97
CA ARG A 211 -21.62 1.95 2.68
C ARG A 211 -22.16 1.27 3.93
N GLU A 212 -21.29 0.85 4.85
CA GLU A 212 -21.71 0.24 6.13
C GLU A 212 -22.56 1.20 6.98
N ALA A 213 -22.29 2.51 6.94
CA ALA A 213 -23.09 3.50 7.65
C ALA A 213 -24.54 3.61 7.11
N PHE A 214 -24.77 3.30 5.83
CA PHE A 214 -26.12 3.19 5.25
C PHE A 214 -26.77 1.86 5.64
N LEU A 215 -26.03 0.75 5.65
CA LEU A 215 -26.54 -0.57 6.01
C LEU A 215 -26.95 -0.69 7.49
N SER A 216 -26.23 0.02 8.36
CA SER A 216 -26.46 0.03 9.81
C SER A 216 -27.88 0.45 10.20
N ASN A 217 -28.57 1.26 9.38
CA ASN A 217 -29.91 1.77 9.68
C ASN A 217 -30.94 1.44 8.59
N LYS A 218 -31.36 0.17 8.58
CA LYS A 218 -32.39 -0.39 7.66
C LYS A 218 -33.76 0.29 7.70
N LYS A 219 -34.02 1.17 8.68
CA LYS A 219 -35.27 1.95 8.77
C LYS A 219 -35.21 3.25 7.96
N LEU A 220 -34.01 3.81 7.78
CA LEU A 220 -33.81 5.07 7.07
C LEU A 220 -33.49 4.87 5.59
N PHE A 221 -32.81 3.76 5.24
CA PHE A 221 -32.36 3.47 3.89
C PHE A 221 -32.97 2.16 3.39
N THR A 222 -33.56 2.21 2.20
CA THR A 222 -34.03 1.00 1.52
C THR A 222 -32.88 0.34 0.75
N PRO A 223 -32.95 -0.98 0.45
CA PRO A 223 -31.94 -1.64 -0.37
C PRO A 223 -31.72 -0.94 -1.72
N ASN A 224 -32.80 -0.47 -2.34
CA ASN A 224 -32.74 0.28 -3.58
C ASN A 224 -31.98 1.62 -3.45
N ASP A 225 -32.11 2.33 -2.33
CA ASP A 225 -31.34 3.57 -2.11
C ASP A 225 -29.83 3.27 -2.05
N ILE A 226 -29.45 2.13 -1.46
CA ILE A 226 -28.04 1.70 -1.36
C ILE A 226 -27.52 1.28 -2.74
N ASP A 227 -28.32 0.54 -3.50
CA ASP A 227 -27.96 0.08 -4.85
C ASP A 227 -27.78 1.26 -5.81
N VAL A 228 -28.63 2.30 -5.73
CA VAL A 228 -28.48 3.50 -6.57
C VAL A 228 -27.22 4.30 -6.21
N ILE A 229 -26.80 4.32 -4.94
CA ILE A 229 -25.64 5.12 -4.49
C ILE A 229 -24.31 4.40 -4.76
N PHE A 230 -24.26 3.11 -4.49
CA PHE A 230 -23.01 2.34 -4.53
C PHE A 230 -22.91 1.44 -5.76
N SER A 231 -23.99 1.24 -6.52
CA SER A 231 -24.06 0.34 -7.68
C SER A 231 -23.41 -1.01 -7.34
N ASN A 232 -22.65 -1.56 -8.28
CA ASN A 232 -21.91 -2.82 -8.17
C ASN A 232 -20.45 -2.63 -7.69
N ILE A 233 -20.18 -1.67 -6.80
CA ILE A 233 -18.82 -1.41 -6.27
C ILE A 233 -18.16 -2.64 -5.61
N SER A 234 -18.97 -3.58 -5.11
CA SER A 234 -18.46 -4.81 -4.49
C SER A 234 -17.81 -5.74 -5.52
N ASP A 235 -18.38 -5.82 -6.72
CA ASP A 235 -17.83 -6.64 -7.81
C ASP A 235 -16.49 -6.08 -8.31
N ILE A 236 -16.38 -4.75 -8.38
CA ILE A 236 -15.12 -4.07 -8.70
C ILE A 236 -14.06 -4.33 -7.62
N HIS A 237 -14.43 -4.27 -6.35
CA HIS A 237 -13.52 -4.61 -5.26
C HIS A 237 -13.03 -6.06 -5.35
N GLU A 238 -13.91 -7.02 -5.65
CA GLU A 238 -13.51 -8.42 -5.85
C GLU A 238 -12.55 -8.59 -7.03
N LEU A 239 -12.83 -7.92 -8.15
CA LEU A 239 -11.95 -7.88 -9.32
C LEU A 239 -10.56 -7.31 -8.98
N THR A 240 -10.51 -6.14 -8.34
CA THR A 240 -9.26 -5.46 -7.93
C THR A 240 -8.42 -6.38 -7.05
N VAL A 241 -9.03 -7.06 -6.08
CA VAL A 241 -8.31 -8.01 -5.23
C VAL A 241 -7.79 -9.21 -6.03
N LYS A 242 -8.57 -9.72 -7.01
CA LYS A 242 -8.15 -10.83 -7.88
C LYS A 242 -6.99 -10.42 -8.79
N LEU A 243 -7.08 -9.25 -9.44
CA LEU A 243 -6.06 -8.72 -10.33
C LEU A 243 -4.76 -8.45 -9.59
N LEU A 244 -4.82 -7.75 -8.46
CA LEU A 244 -3.64 -7.47 -7.62
C LEU A 244 -2.95 -8.77 -7.21
N GLY A 245 -3.71 -9.76 -6.73
CA GLY A 245 -3.15 -11.07 -6.36
C GLY A 245 -2.48 -11.79 -7.53
N LEU A 246 -3.07 -11.79 -8.73
CA LEU A 246 -2.48 -12.42 -9.91
C LEU A 246 -1.17 -11.73 -10.34
N ILE A 247 -1.11 -10.41 -10.28
CA ILE A 247 0.10 -9.65 -10.61
C ILE A 247 1.19 -9.91 -9.56
N GLU A 248 0.85 -9.88 -8.27
CA GLU A 248 1.78 -10.17 -7.17
C GLU A 248 2.35 -11.59 -7.27
N ASP A 249 1.48 -12.59 -7.49
CA ASP A 249 1.86 -13.99 -7.72
C ASP A 249 2.82 -14.10 -8.91
N THR A 250 2.55 -13.39 -10.01
CA THR A 250 3.40 -13.41 -11.21
C THR A 250 4.78 -12.81 -10.96
N VAL A 251 4.84 -11.68 -10.24
CA VAL A 251 6.12 -11.05 -9.87
C VAL A 251 6.92 -11.95 -8.94
N GLU A 252 6.29 -12.59 -7.96
CA GLU A 252 6.95 -13.50 -7.02
C GLU A 252 7.56 -14.74 -7.71
N MET A 253 6.88 -15.24 -8.75
CA MET A 253 7.27 -16.43 -9.49
C MET A 253 8.26 -16.16 -10.64
N THR A 254 8.55 -14.89 -10.92
CA THR A 254 9.48 -14.49 -11.98
C THR A 254 10.92 -14.74 -11.53
N ASP A 255 11.70 -15.45 -12.36
CA ASP A 255 13.10 -15.75 -12.11
C ASP A 255 14.00 -14.59 -12.56
N GLU A 256 15.20 -14.47 -12.00
CA GLU A 256 16.20 -13.45 -12.40
C GLU A 256 16.68 -13.61 -13.85
N SER A 257 16.50 -14.81 -14.43
CA SER A 257 16.79 -15.04 -15.84
C SER A 257 15.77 -14.43 -16.81
N SER A 258 14.58 -14.08 -16.32
CA SER A 258 13.54 -13.44 -17.13
C SER A 258 13.79 -11.93 -17.21
N PRO A 259 13.57 -11.28 -18.37
CA PRO A 259 13.84 -9.85 -18.53
C PRO A 259 12.92 -9.00 -17.65
N HIS A 260 11.65 -9.43 -17.51
CA HIS A 260 10.64 -8.83 -16.65
C HIS A 260 9.53 -9.87 -16.33
N PRO A 261 8.67 -9.60 -15.34
CA PRO A 261 7.47 -10.39 -15.07
C PRO A 261 6.52 -10.39 -16.27
N LEU A 262 5.86 -11.52 -16.55
CA LEU A 262 4.93 -11.66 -17.68
C LEU A 262 3.48 -11.38 -17.25
N ALA A 263 3.18 -10.11 -16.98
CA ALA A 263 1.90 -9.69 -16.43
C ALA A 263 0.75 -9.72 -17.46
N GLY A 264 1.04 -9.82 -18.76
CA GLY A 264 0.04 -9.82 -19.83
C GLY A 264 -1.01 -10.90 -19.69
N SER A 265 -0.59 -12.10 -19.28
CA SER A 265 -1.51 -13.23 -19.09
C SER A 265 -2.51 -13.02 -17.93
N CYS A 266 -2.20 -12.14 -16.97
CA CYS A 266 -3.13 -11.81 -15.88
C CYS A 266 -4.31 -10.99 -16.39
N PHE A 267 -4.04 -10.03 -17.28
CA PHE A 267 -5.07 -9.19 -17.89
C PHE A 267 -5.87 -9.95 -18.94
N GLU A 268 -5.22 -10.82 -19.72
CA GLU A 268 -5.87 -11.67 -20.73
C GLU A 268 -6.96 -12.55 -20.11
N ASP A 269 -6.63 -13.32 -19.07
CA ASP A 269 -7.61 -14.22 -18.41
C ASP A 269 -8.84 -13.46 -17.91
N LEU A 270 -8.63 -12.28 -17.30
CA LEU A 270 -9.71 -11.48 -16.74
C LEU A 270 -10.55 -10.80 -17.84
N ALA A 271 -9.91 -10.39 -18.93
CA ALA A 271 -10.60 -9.82 -20.09
C ALA A 271 -11.42 -10.89 -20.83
N GLU A 272 -10.90 -12.12 -20.98
CA GLU A 272 -11.61 -13.24 -21.58
C GLU A 272 -12.85 -13.64 -20.75
N GLU A 273 -12.73 -13.63 -19.42
CA GLU A 273 -13.84 -13.87 -18.49
C GLU A 273 -14.84 -12.69 -18.39
N GLN A 274 -14.67 -11.62 -19.17
CA GLN A 274 -15.49 -10.38 -19.10
C GLN A 274 -15.53 -9.78 -17.69
N ALA A 275 -14.47 -9.97 -16.91
CA ALA A 275 -14.45 -9.59 -15.50
C ALA A 275 -14.46 -8.07 -15.28
N PHE A 276 -14.19 -7.26 -16.32
CA PHE A 276 -14.17 -5.80 -16.29
C PHE A 276 -15.53 -5.15 -16.60
N ASP A 277 -16.54 -5.90 -17.05
CA ASP A 277 -17.90 -5.41 -17.32
C ASP A 277 -18.55 -4.64 -16.14
N PRO A 278 -18.28 -4.99 -14.86
CA PRO A 278 -18.75 -4.19 -13.73
C PRO A 278 -18.42 -2.69 -13.81
N TYR A 279 -17.30 -2.31 -14.44
CA TYR A 279 -16.93 -0.90 -14.63
C TYR A 279 -17.88 -0.16 -15.56
N GLU A 280 -18.46 -0.82 -16.57
CA GLU A 280 -19.46 -0.20 -17.46
C GLU A 280 -20.72 0.17 -16.68
N THR A 281 -21.24 -0.80 -15.91
CA THR A 281 -22.45 -0.63 -15.10
C THR A 281 -22.28 0.51 -14.10
N LEU A 282 -21.19 0.50 -13.33
CA LEU A 282 -20.89 1.58 -12.37
C LEU A 282 -20.77 2.94 -13.07
N SER A 283 -20.05 2.99 -14.20
CA SER A 283 -19.85 4.24 -14.94
C SER A 283 -21.17 4.82 -15.44
N GLN A 284 -22.08 3.97 -15.91
CA GLN A 284 -23.41 4.38 -16.36
C GLN A 284 -24.26 4.92 -15.21
N ASP A 285 -24.23 4.26 -14.05
CA ASP A 285 -25.02 4.65 -12.89
C ASP A 285 -24.51 5.95 -12.25
N ILE A 286 -23.20 6.05 -11.98
CA ILE A 286 -22.60 7.17 -11.25
C ILE A 286 -22.55 8.46 -12.09
N LEU A 287 -22.30 8.34 -13.40
CA LEU A 287 -22.29 9.51 -14.30
C LEU A 287 -23.71 9.95 -14.70
N SER A 288 -24.75 9.18 -14.36
CA SER A 288 -26.14 9.55 -14.63
C SER A 288 -26.53 10.80 -13.84
N PRO A 289 -27.30 11.74 -14.44
CA PRO A 289 -27.90 12.85 -13.69
C PRO A 289 -28.82 12.38 -12.55
N GLN A 290 -29.40 11.19 -12.69
CA GLN A 290 -30.31 10.59 -11.70
C GLN A 290 -29.59 10.28 -10.38
N PHE A 291 -28.31 9.91 -10.43
CA PHE A 291 -27.50 9.68 -9.24
C PHE A 291 -27.43 10.94 -8.38
N HIS A 292 -27.05 12.07 -8.99
CA HIS A 292 -26.92 13.34 -8.27
C HIS A 292 -28.26 13.83 -7.71
N GLU A 293 -29.35 13.66 -8.46
CA GLU A 293 -30.69 14.04 -8.00
C GLU A 293 -31.14 13.18 -6.81
N HIS A 294 -31.05 11.85 -6.94
CA HIS A 294 -31.41 10.91 -5.87
C HIS A 294 -30.57 11.13 -4.61
N PHE A 295 -29.25 11.26 -4.78
CA PHE A 295 -28.31 11.50 -3.69
C PHE A 295 -28.62 12.80 -2.94
N ASN A 296 -28.82 13.91 -3.66
CA ASN A 296 -29.16 15.19 -3.05
C ASN A 296 -30.51 15.15 -2.32
N ASN A 297 -31.52 14.48 -2.89
CA ASN A 297 -32.83 14.30 -2.25
C ASN A 297 -32.74 13.49 -0.96
N LEU A 298 -31.88 12.47 -0.91
CA LEU A 298 -31.64 11.68 0.29
C LEU A 298 -30.93 12.51 1.37
N MET A 299 -29.88 13.26 0.99
CA MET A 299 -29.12 14.12 1.90
C MET A 299 -29.94 15.32 2.44
N ALA A 300 -31.01 15.72 1.73
CA ALA A 300 -31.92 16.77 2.19
C ALA A 300 -32.84 16.33 3.34
N LYS A 301 -32.98 15.02 3.61
CA LYS A 301 -33.86 14.52 4.68
C LYS A 301 -33.22 14.79 6.06
N PRO A 302 -33.92 15.47 7.00
CA PRO A 302 -33.36 15.78 8.32
C PRO A 302 -32.96 14.55 9.14
N ALA A 303 -33.70 13.44 9.02
CA ALA A 303 -33.39 12.19 9.71
C ALA A 303 -32.05 11.58 9.26
N VAL A 304 -31.72 11.72 7.97
CA VAL A 304 -30.45 11.25 7.39
C VAL A 304 -29.29 12.11 7.90
N ALA A 305 -29.48 13.42 7.97
CA ALA A 305 -28.48 14.34 8.52
C ALA A 305 -28.15 14.03 9.99
N LEU A 306 -29.16 13.77 10.82
CA LEU A 306 -28.97 13.41 12.24
C LEU A 306 -28.26 12.06 12.41
N HIS A 307 -28.58 11.07 11.58
CA HIS A 307 -27.92 9.76 11.60
C HIS A 307 -26.42 9.89 11.33
N PHE A 308 -26.02 10.59 10.27
CA PHE A 308 -24.60 10.76 9.95
C PHE A 308 -23.86 11.65 10.95
N GLN A 309 -24.50 12.68 11.51
CA GLN A 309 -23.93 13.47 12.60
C GLN A 309 -23.66 12.64 13.86
N SER A 310 -24.47 11.61 14.12
CA SER A 310 -24.26 10.72 15.28
C SER A 310 -23.13 9.69 15.08
N THR A 311 -22.70 9.47 13.83
CA THR A 311 -21.67 8.46 13.50
C THR A 311 -20.28 8.97 13.88
N ALA A 312 -19.89 10.12 13.35
CA ALA A 312 -18.65 10.81 13.69
C ALA A 312 -18.77 12.31 13.36
N GLU A 313 -17.96 13.14 14.04
CA GLU A 313 -17.88 14.56 13.74
C GLU A 313 -17.41 14.79 12.30
N GLY A 314 -18.15 15.61 11.54
CA GLY A 314 -17.86 15.90 10.13
C GLY A 314 -18.24 14.80 9.13
N PHE A 315 -18.77 13.66 9.60
CA PHE A 315 -19.10 12.54 8.73
C PHE A 315 -20.23 12.89 7.75
N LYS A 316 -21.21 13.68 8.19
CA LYS A 316 -22.29 14.18 7.32
C LYS A 316 -21.73 14.96 6.12
N GLU A 317 -20.78 15.87 6.37
CA GLU A 317 -20.15 16.69 5.35
C GLU A 317 -19.27 15.83 4.43
N ALA A 318 -18.56 14.83 4.98
CA ALA A 318 -17.81 13.86 4.20
C ALA A 318 -18.72 13.03 3.27
N VAL A 319 -19.85 12.52 3.77
CA VAL A 319 -20.84 11.83 2.93
C VAL A 319 -21.35 12.77 1.84
N ARG A 320 -21.76 14.00 2.17
CA ARG A 320 -22.37 14.92 1.20
C ARG A 320 -21.43 15.35 0.07
N TYR A 321 -20.16 15.62 0.37
CA TYR A 321 -19.23 16.25 -0.57
C TYR A 321 -18.10 15.35 -1.04
N VAL A 322 -17.64 14.41 -0.21
CA VAL A 322 -16.47 13.56 -0.50
C VAL A 322 -16.92 12.26 -1.16
N LEU A 323 -17.96 11.58 -0.65
CA LEU A 323 -18.42 10.29 -1.21
C LEU A 323 -18.74 10.35 -2.72
N PRO A 324 -19.46 11.36 -3.25
CA PRO A 324 -19.69 11.44 -4.70
C PRO A 324 -18.40 11.51 -5.52
N ARG A 325 -17.31 12.06 -4.96
CA ARG A 325 -16.00 12.10 -5.61
C ARG A 325 -15.29 10.76 -5.52
N LEU A 326 -15.38 10.09 -4.37
CA LEU A 326 -14.82 8.74 -4.21
C LEU A 326 -15.47 7.75 -5.21
N MET A 327 -16.77 7.88 -5.47
CA MET A 327 -17.47 7.05 -6.46
C MET A 327 -17.03 7.26 -7.91
N LEU A 328 -16.29 8.34 -8.23
CA LEU A 328 -15.71 8.56 -9.56
C LEU A 328 -14.35 7.90 -9.73
N ILE A 329 -13.70 7.47 -8.64
CA ILE A 329 -12.36 6.85 -8.66
C ILE A 329 -12.35 5.60 -9.55
N PRO A 330 -13.30 4.65 -9.45
CA PRO A 330 -13.34 3.47 -10.34
C PRO A 330 -13.42 3.82 -11.83
N VAL A 331 -14.13 4.89 -12.18
CA VAL A 331 -14.24 5.33 -13.59
C VAL A 331 -12.88 5.76 -14.13
N TYR A 332 -12.13 6.56 -13.36
CA TYR A 332 -10.79 6.99 -13.74
C TYR A 332 -9.78 5.84 -13.74
N HIS A 333 -9.90 4.92 -12.77
CA HIS A 333 -9.03 3.76 -12.65
C HIS A 333 -9.17 2.84 -13.87
N CYS A 334 -10.39 2.57 -14.33
CA CYS A 334 -10.59 1.74 -15.53
C CYS A 334 -10.06 2.39 -16.81
N LEU A 335 -10.18 3.72 -16.95
CA LEU A 335 -9.59 4.44 -18.10
C LEU A 335 -8.06 4.32 -18.11
N HIS A 336 -7.44 4.34 -16.93
CA HIS A 336 -5.99 4.13 -16.78
C HIS A 336 -5.55 2.74 -17.23
N TYR A 337 -6.33 1.67 -16.98
CA TYR A 337 -5.98 0.33 -17.49
C TYR A 337 -5.79 0.30 -19.00
N PHE A 338 -6.62 1.02 -19.78
CA PHE A 338 -6.49 1.04 -21.23
C PHE A 338 -5.16 1.70 -21.67
N GLU A 339 -4.74 2.77 -20.99
CA GLU A 339 -3.44 3.42 -21.23
C GLU A 339 -2.27 2.54 -20.78
N LEU A 340 -2.40 1.89 -19.62
CA LEU A 340 -1.39 0.99 -19.06
C LEU A 340 -1.11 -0.19 -19.99
N LEU A 341 -2.15 -0.87 -20.47
CA LEU A 341 -2.01 -2.05 -21.33
C LEU A 341 -1.26 -1.72 -22.62
N GLN A 342 -1.52 -0.54 -23.20
CA GLN A 342 -0.78 -0.05 -24.37
C GLN A 342 0.70 0.16 -24.04
N GLN A 343 1.02 0.79 -22.91
CA GLN A 343 2.40 1.01 -22.46
C GLN A 343 3.13 -0.32 -22.19
N LEU A 344 2.47 -1.27 -21.53
CA LEU A 344 3.03 -2.61 -21.29
C LEU A 344 3.30 -3.34 -22.61
N GLN A 345 2.39 -3.24 -23.59
CA GLN A 345 2.56 -3.88 -24.89
C GLN A 345 3.77 -3.30 -25.65
N GLU A 346 3.99 -1.99 -25.57
CA GLU A 346 5.11 -1.30 -26.22
C GLU A 346 6.46 -1.62 -25.55
N CYS A 347 6.48 -1.77 -24.22
CA CYS A 347 7.69 -2.03 -23.43
C CYS A 347 8.03 -3.52 -23.25
N SER A 348 7.15 -4.46 -23.63
CA SER A 348 7.37 -5.89 -23.39
C SER A 348 8.49 -6.45 -24.28
N GLU A 349 9.51 -7.05 -23.65
CA GLU A 349 10.66 -7.69 -24.29
C GLU A 349 10.36 -9.15 -24.71
N ASP A 350 9.29 -9.75 -24.17
CA ASP A 350 8.87 -11.12 -24.46
C ASP A 350 7.73 -11.18 -25.51
N GLU A 351 7.81 -12.12 -26.45
CA GLU A 351 6.82 -12.24 -27.54
C GLU A 351 5.51 -12.91 -27.07
N GLU A 352 5.57 -13.89 -26.16
CA GLU A 352 4.38 -14.54 -25.61
C GLU A 352 3.57 -13.52 -24.78
N ASP A 353 4.23 -12.74 -23.91
CA ASP A 353 3.59 -11.70 -23.10
C ASP A 353 2.94 -10.59 -23.95
N ARG A 354 3.62 -10.16 -25.03
CA ARG A 354 3.09 -9.15 -25.95
C ARG A 354 1.83 -9.61 -26.65
N GLU A 355 1.72 -10.90 -26.96
CA GLU A 355 0.53 -11.47 -27.58
C GLU A 355 -0.64 -11.54 -26.58
N CYS A 356 -0.40 -11.97 -25.34
CA CYS A 356 -1.38 -11.91 -24.25
C CYS A 356 -1.93 -10.48 -24.06
N LEU A 357 -1.05 -9.47 -24.06
CA LEU A 357 -1.43 -8.06 -23.94
C LEU A 357 -2.30 -7.59 -25.10
N LYS A 358 -1.98 -7.96 -26.35
CA LYS A 358 -2.84 -7.64 -27.51
C LYS A 358 -4.21 -8.29 -27.40
N GLN A 359 -4.29 -9.53 -26.94
CA GLN A 359 -5.55 -10.23 -26.75
C GLN A 359 -6.40 -9.56 -25.67
N ALA A 360 -5.78 -9.19 -24.53
CA ALA A 360 -6.43 -8.42 -23.47
C ALA A 360 -6.98 -7.08 -23.99
N ILE A 361 -6.16 -6.29 -24.70
CA ILE A 361 -6.57 -5.02 -25.30
C ILE A 361 -7.75 -5.23 -26.25
N THR A 362 -7.68 -6.25 -27.11
CA THR A 362 -8.72 -6.56 -28.10
C THR A 362 -10.04 -6.94 -27.43
N ALA A 363 -10.00 -7.78 -26.40
CA ALA A 363 -11.19 -8.18 -25.63
C ALA A 363 -11.84 -6.97 -24.93
N LEU A 364 -11.04 -6.00 -24.47
CA LEU A 364 -11.51 -4.81 -23.77
C LEU A 364 -11.96 -3.66 -24.68
N LEU A 365 -11.80 -3.75 -26.01
CA LEU A 365 -12.19 -2.67 -26.94
C LEU A 365 -13.66 -2.26 -26.82
N ASN A 366 -14.56 -3.23 -26.64
CA ASN A 366 -15.99 -2.94 -26.50
C ASN A 366 -16.27 -2.12 -25.24
N LEU A 367 -15.65 -2.51 -24.12
CA LEU A 367 -15.75 -1.81 -22.84
C LEU A 367 -15.16 -0.39 -22.98
N GLN A 368 -13.96 -0.27 -23.55
CA GLN A 368 -13.30 1.02 -23.77
C GLN A 368 -14.20 1.97 -24.56
N CYS A 369 -14.70 1.53 -25.73
CA CYS A 369 -15.61 2.33 -26.55
C CYS A 369 -16.91 2.66 -25.81
N SER A 370 -17.43 1.77 -24.95
CA SER A 370 -18.62 2.07 -24.17
C SER A 370 -18.36 3.13 -23.10
N MET A 371 -17.29 2.98 -22.32
CA MET A 371 -16.88 3.94 -21.30
C MET A 371 -16.59 5.32 -21.89
N GLU A 372 -15.87 5.40 -23.01
CA GLU A 372 -15.61 6.66 -23.72
C GLU A 372 -16.91 7.35 -24.17
N ARG A 373 -17.90 6.58 -24.64
CA ARG A 373 -19.24 7.11 -25.00
C ARG A 373 -20.01 7.61 -23.77
N ILE A 374 -20.03 6.84 -22.68
CA ILE A 374 -20.72 7.23 -21.43
C ILE A 374 -20.08 8.51 -20.88
N TYR A 375 -18.75 8.54 -20.80
CA TYR A 375 -18.00 9.69 -20.33
C TYR A 375 -18.25 10.91 -21.22
N SER A 376 -18.21 10.77 -22.55
CA SER A 376 -18.47 11.87 -23.49
C SER A 376 -19.92 12.38 -23.44
N LYS A 377 -20.88 11.53 -23.09
CA LYS A 377 -22.30 11.87 -23.00
C LYS A 377 -22.66 12.64 -21.73
N HIS A 378 -22.02 12.30 -20.61
CA HIS A 378 -22.38 12.80 -19.29
C HIS A 378 -21.38 13.78 -18.68
N SER A 379 -20.15 13.86 -19.20
CA SER A 379 -19.16 14.83 -18.76
C SER A 379 -19.53 16.24 -19.24
N PRO A 380 -19.41 17.27 -18.37
CA PRO A 380 -19.56 18.66 -18.81
C PRO A 380 -18.57 18.96 -19.94
N ARG A 381 -19.00 19.68 -20.99
CA ARG A 381 -18.10 20.21 -22.02
C ARG A 381 -17.03 21.10 -21.35
N ARG A 382 -15.85 20.54 -21.11
CA ARG A 382 -14.69 21.27 -20.57
C ARG A 382 -14.12 22.22 -21.60
N ARG A 383 -13.49 23.31 -21.14
CA ARG A 383 -12.66 24.15 -22.01
C ARG A 383 -11.39 23.37 -22.39
N PRO A 384 -10.89 23.46 -23.63
CA PRO A 384 -9.63 22.84 -24.02
C PRO A 384 -8.50 23.37 -23.11
N GLY A 385 -7.82 22.46 -22.39
CA GLY A 385 -6.68 22.81 -21.52
C GLY A 385 -6.97 22.85 -20.01
N GLU A 386 -8.21 22.68 -19.55
CA GLU A 386 -8.47 22.42 -18.13
C GLU A 386 -8.02 20.98 -17.80
N PRO A 387 -7.02 20.78 -16.92
CA PRO A 387 -6.67 19.45 -16.48
C PRO A 387 -7.93 18.77 -15.92
N VAL A 388 -8.08 17.46 -16.17
CA VAL A 388 -9.03 16.64 -15.41
C VAL A 388 -8.90 17.07 -13.97
N CYS A 389 -10.00 17.50 -13.33
CA CYS A 389 -9.94 17.89 -11.92
C CYS A 389 -9.27 16.71 -11.22
N ARG A 390 -8.00 16.88 -10.84
CA ARG A 390 -7.08 15.80 -10.47
C ARG A 390 -7.40 15.40 -9.04
N PHE A 391 -8.66 15.06 -8.78
CA PHE A 391 -9.09 14.43 -7.54
C PHE A 391 -8.71 12.95 -7.53
N TYR A 392 -8.51 12.35 -8.71
CA TYR A 392 -7.69 11.16 -8.82
C TYR A 392 -6.24 11.59 -8.59
N ASN A 393 -5.83 11.55 -7.32
CA ASN A 393 -4.46 11.74 -6.87
C ASN A 393 -3.61 10.57 -7.39
N ARG A 394 -3.40 10.53 -8.71
CA ARG A 394 -2.13 10.06 -9.25
C ARG A 394 -1.13 11.06 -8.68
N GLN A 395 -0.56 10.75 -7.52
CA GLN A 395 0.48 11.55 -6.89
C GLN A 395 1.37 12.04 -8.01
N ILE A 396 1.54 13.36 -8.12
CA ILE A 396 2.49 13.91 -9.06
C ILE A 396 3.81 13.20 -8.74
N ARG A 397 4.21 12.25 -9.61
CA ARG A 397 5.20 11.20 -9.35
C ARG A 397 6.59 11.73 -8.98
N SER A 398 6.75 13.05 -9.00
CA SER A 398 7.91 13.73 -8.49
C SER A 398 7.48 14.86 -7.56
N LYS A 399 7.82 14.71 -6.27
CA LYS A 399 7.82 15.79 -5.25
C LYS A 399 8.45 17.09 -5.80
N HIS A 400 9.44 16.94 -6.67
CA HIS A 400 10.12 18.04 -7.34
C HIS A 400 9.21 18.83 -8.31
N LEU A 401 8.30 18.16 -9.03
CA LEU A 401 7.34 18.81 -9.92
C LEU A 401 6.26 19.56 -9.11
N ALA A 402 5.86 19.00 -7.96
CA ALA A 402 4.97 19.68 -7.01
C ALA A 402 5.63 20.96 -6.46
N ILE A 403 6.88 20.88 -6.00
CA ILE A 403 7.65 22.04 -5.52
C ILE A 403 7.84 23.08 -6.63
N LYS A 404 8.14 22.67 -7.87
CA LYS A 404 8.23 23.58 -9.02
C LYS A 404 6.94 24.37 -9.21
N LYS A 405 5.78 23.70 -9.17
CA LYS A 405 4.47 24.35 -9.27
C LYS A 405 4.21 25.31 -8.11
N MET A 406 4.57 24.94 -6.89
CA MET A 406 4.42 25.81 -5.71
C MET A 406 5.28 27.08 -5.83
N ASN A 407 6.54 26.94 -6.26
CA ASN A 407 7.45 28.06 -6.47
C ASN A 407 6.96 28.98 -7.60
N GLU A 408 6.40 28.42 -8.67
CA GLU A 408 5.77 29.16 -9.76
C GLU A 408 4.56 29.97 -9.28
N ILE A 409 3.66 29.35 -8.51
CA ILE A 409 2.49 30.04 -7.93
C ILE A 409 2.94 31.18 -7.00
N GLN A 410 3.90 30.93 -6.11
CA GLN A 410 4.41 31.96 -5.20
C GLN A 410 5.04 33.14 -5.96
N LYS A 411 5.79 32.86 -7.02
CA LYS A 411 6.41 33.89 -7.89
C LYS A 411 5.36 34.74 -8.62
N ASN A 412 4.21 34.16 -8.94
CA ASN A 412 3.10 34.83 -9.61
C ASN A 412 2.20 35.65 -8.66
N ILE A 413 2.52 35.70 -7.36
CA ILE A 413 1.79 36.47 -6.34
C ILE A 413 2.64 37.65 -5.85
N ASP A 414 2.12 38.86 -6.05
CA ASP A 414 2.75 40.09 -5.59
C ASP A 414 2.50 40.35 -4.09
N GLY A 415 3.53 40.88 -3.42
CA GLY A 415 3.59 41.19 -1.99
C GLY A 415 3.30 39.98 -1.10
N TRP A 416 4.05 38.90 -1.31
CA TRP A 416 4.09 37.73 -0.45
C TRP A 416 4.64 38.09 0.94
N GLU A 417 3.99 37.59 1.99
CA GLU A 417 4.38 37.83 3.38
C GLU A 417 4.51 36.48 4.13
N GLY A 418 5.62 36.32 4.86
CA GLY A 418 5.92 35.12 5.66
C GLY A 418 6.75 34.05 4.95
N LYS A 419 6.77 32.84 5.53
CA LYS A 419 7.52 31.67 5.02
C LYS A 419 7.03 31.24 3.62
N ASP A 420 7.93 30.66 2.83
CA ASP A 420 7.63 30.12 1.50
C ASP A 420 6.58 29.01 1.56
N ILE A 421 5.82 28.83 0.47
CA ILE A 421 4.76 27.81 0.40
C ILE A 421 5.35 26.41 0.63
N GLY A 422 6.51 26.11 0.04
CA GLY A 422 7.21 24.83 0.19
C GLY A 422 7.68 24.50 1.61
N GLN A 423 7.67 25.46 2.54
CA GLN A 423 8.04 25.24 3.95
C GLN A 423 6.86 24.83 4.83
N CYS A 424 5.63 24.85 4.32
CA CYS A 424 4.45 24.55 5.13
C CYS A 424 3.39 23.72 4.41
N CYS A 425 3.60 23.48 3.12
CA CYS A 425 2.74 22.69 2.25
C CYS A 425 3.60 21.69 1.47
N ASN A 426 3.01 20.56 1.07
CA ASN A 426 3.65 19.56 0.21
C ASN A 426 2.94 19.40 -1.13
N GLU A 427 1.67 19.80 -1.21
CA GLU A 427 0.82 19.52 -2.35
C GLU A 427 -0.09 20.70 -2.71
N PHE A 428 -0.25 20.92 -4.01
CA PHE A 428 -1.26 21.81 -4.57
C PHE A 428 -2.51 21.01 -4.92
N ILE A 429 -3.68 21.47 -4.48
CA ILE A 429 -4.93 20.71 -4.57
C ILE A 429 -5.83 21.27 -5.66
N MET A 430 -6.18 22.55 -5.56
CA MET A 430 -7.07 23.20 -6.53
C MET A 430 -6.86 24.70 -6.61
N GLU A 431 -7.28 25.29 -7.73
CA GLU A 431 -7.39 26.73 -7.92
C GLU A 431 -8.76 27.09 -8.47
N GLY A 432 -9.24 28.29 -8.15
CA GLY A 432 -10.54 28.74 -8.63
C GLY A 432 -10.94 30.12 -8.11
N GLY A 433 -12.05 30.65 -8.61
CA GLY A 433 -12.61 31.92 -8.15
C GLY A 433 -13.62 31.72 -7.02
N LEU A 434 -13.53 32.52 -5.96
CA LEU A 434 -14.56 32.62 -4.92
C LEU A 434 -14.79 34.08 -4.54
N THR A 435 -16.04 34.40 -4.19
CA THR A 435 -16.42 35.73 -3.72
C THR A 435 -16.47 35.74 -2.19
N LYS A 436 -15.59 36.51 -1.55
CA LYS A 436 -15.68 36.77 -0.10
C LYS A 436 -16.84 37.74 0.15
N ILE A 437 -17.79 37.36 1.00
CA ILE A 437 -18.91 38.22 1.36
C ILE A 437 -18.37 39.45 2.12
N GLY A 438 -18.74 40.65 1.66
CA GLY A 438 -18.19 41.92 2.13
C GLY A 438 -16.96 42.42 1.36
N ALA A 439 -16.38 41.63 0.44
CA ALA A 439 -15.29 42.10 -0.43
C ALA A 439 -15.81 42.72 -1.74
N LYS A 440 -15.14 43.78 -2.22
CA LYS A 440 -15.52 44.50 -3.45
C LYS A 440 -15.27 43.75 -4.76
N HIS A 441 -14.40 42.74 -4.75
CA HIS A 441 -13.97 42.01 -5.94
C HIS A 441 -13.85 40.52 -5.63
N GLU A 442 -14.16 39.69 -6.63
CA GLU A 442 -13.86 38.27 -6.62
C GLU A 442 -12.38 38.01 -6.31
N ARG A 443 -12.11 36.94 -5.56
CA ARG A 443 -10.77 36.49 -5.21
C ARG A 443 -10.45 35.24 -6.00
N HIS A 444 -9.24 35.19 -6.56
CA HIS A 444 -8.68 33.96 -7.07
C HIS A 444 -7.98 33.24 -5.93
N ILE A 445 -8.29 31.97 -5.71
CA ILE A 445 -7.83 31.21 -4.56
C ILE A 445 -6.97 30.05 -5.02
N PHE A 446 -5.82 29.89 -4.37
CA PHE A 446 -4.97 28.72 -4.49
C PHE A 446 -5.08 27.90 -3.19
N LEU A 447 -5.46 26.63 -3.31
CA LEU A 447 -5.58 25.70 -2.18
C LEU A 447 -4.42 24.70 -2.18
N PHE A 448 -3.76 24.62 -1.05
CA PHE A 448 -2.71 23.66 -0.72
C PHE A 448 -3.14 22.84 0.50
N ASP A 449 -2.43 21.74 0.77
CA ASP A 449 -2.65 20.87 1.94
C ASP A 449 -2.64 21.64 3.28
N GLY A 450 -1.70 22.57 3.45
CA GLY A 450 -1.55 23.37 4.67
C GLY A 450 -2.14 24.78 4.63
N LEU A 451 -2.40 25.34 3.45
CA LEU A 451 -2.69 26.77 3.25
C LEU A 451 -3.78 27.02 2.21
N MET A 452 -4.62 28.01 2.46
CA MET A 452 -5.50 28.61 1.45
C MET A 452 -5.09 30.07 1.24
N ILE A 453 -4.77 30.41 -0.01
CA ILE A 453 -4.24 31.71 -0.40
C ILE A 453 -5.29 32.44 -1.22
N SER A 454 -5.69 33.63 -0.77
CA SER A 454 -6.69 34.47 -1.43
C SER A 454 -6.03 35.69 -2.07
N CYS A 455 -6.20 35.80 -3.39
CA CYS A 455 -5.55 36.80 -4.22
C CYS A 455 -6.55 37.68 -4.96
N LYS A 456 -6.18 38.93 -5.22
CA LYS A 456 -6.87 39.80 -6.19
C LYS A 456 -6.21 39.63 -7.56
N THR A 457 -7.01 39.43 -8.61
CA THR A 457 -6.54 39.40 -10.00
C THR A 457 -6.23 40.81 -10.50
N ASN A 458 -5.06 40.98 -11.12
CA ASN A 458 -4.62 42.24 -11.70
C ASN A 458 -4.65 42.13 -13.24
N HIS A 459 -5.82 41.88 -13.83
CA HIS A 459 -5.97 41.86 -15.29
C HIS A 459 -5.98 43.29 -15.86
N GLY A 460 -5.06 43.57 -16.80
CA GLY A 460 -5.15 44.72 -17.70
C GLY A 460 -4.82 46.12 -17.12
N GLN A 461 -4.29 46.23 -15.91
CA GLN A 461 -3.80 47.52 -15.41
C GLN A 461 -2.45 47.85 -16.07
N SER A 462 -2.37 48.94 -16.83
CA SER A 462 -1.11 49.49 -17.35
C SER A 462 -0.15 49.76 -16.19
N ARG A 463 0.88 48.91 -16.04
CA ARG A 463 1.85 49.01 -14.95
C ARG A 463 2.98 49.93 -15.35
N LEU A 464 3.48 50.71 -14.39
CA LEU A 464 4.67 51.52 -14.57
C LEU A 464 5.89 50.61 -14.81
N PRO A 465 6.84 50.98 -15.69
CA PRO A 465 8.07 50.21 -15.89
C PRO A 465 8.83 50.06 -14.58
N GLY A 466 9.12 48.83 -14.16
CA GLY A 466 9.87 48.50 -12.94
C GLY A 466 9.05 47.93 -11.76
N TYR A 467 7.72 47.83 -11.89
CA TYR A 467 6.88 47.10 -10.92
C TYR A 467 6.72 45.61 -11.28
N SER A 468 6.45 44.77 -10.27
CA SER A 468 6.26 43.32 -10.42
C SER A 468 5.23 43.01 -11.53
N ASN A 469 5.53 42.03 -12.39
CA ASN A 469 4.65 41.55 -13.46
C ASN A 469 3.67 40.45 -12.99
N ALA A 470 3.63 40.16 -11.69
CA ALA A 470 2.79 39.11 -11.11
C ALA A 470 1.29 39.34 -11.38
N GLU A 471 0.58 38.31 -11.84
CA GLU A 471 -0.84 38.38 -12.21
C GLU A 471 -1.76 38.57 -11.01
N TYR A 472 -1.31 38.15 -9.83
CA TYR A 472 -2.09 38.12 -8.60
C TYR A 472 -1.47 39.03 -7.53
N ARG A 473 -2.29 39.66 -6.69
CA ARG A 473 -1.85 40.36 -5.48
C ARG A 473 -2.40 39.66 -4.26
N LEU A 474 -1.52 39.26 -3.32
CA LEU A 474 -1.92 38.64 -2.07
C LEU A 474 -2.89 39.53 -1.28
N LYS A 475 -3.95 38.93 -0.73
CA LYS A 475 -4.87 39.61 0.19
C LYS A 475 -4.92 38.93 1.54
N GLU A 476 -5.13 37.61 1.56
CA GLU A 476 -5.30 36.87 2.81
C GLU A 476 -4.58 35.52 2.69
N LYS A 477 -3.92 35.10 3.77
CA LYS A 477 -3.31 33.78 3.94
C LYS A 477 -4.03 33.09 5.09
N ILE A 478 -4.61 31.93 4.80
CA ILE A 478 -5.47 31.20 5.73
C ILE A 478 -4.80 29.85 6.00
N ILE A 479 -4.51 29.55 7.28
CA ILE A 479 -3.87 28.30 7.69
C ILE A 479 -4.95 27.25 7.92
N MET A 480 -4.95 26.18 7.12
CA MET A 480 -6.04 25.20 7.09
C MET A 480 -6.15 24.30 8.34
N ARG A 481 -5.14 24.33 9.23
CA ARG A 481 -5.01 23.42 10.37
C ARG A 481 -6.00 23.70 11.51
N LYS A 482 -6.42 24.95 11.72
CA LYS A 482 -7.24 25.38 12.87
C LYS A 482 -8.63 25.93 12.43
N ILE A 483 -9.14 25.45 11.29
CA ILE A 483 -10.35 25.98 10.68
C ILE A 483 -11.43 24.91 10.60
N GLN A 484 -12.60 25.24 11.13
CA GLN A 484 -13.82 24.47 10.92
C GLN A 484 -14.55 25.00 9.69
N ILE A 485 -14.86 24.11 8.76
CA ILE A 485 -15.64 24.44 7.56
C ILE A 485 -17.12 24.15 7.86
N ILE A 486 -17.95 25.18 7.75
CA ILE A 486 -19.40 25.08 7.99
C ILE A 486 -20.13 25.36 6.69
N ASP A 487 -20.93 24.40 6.24
CA ASP A 487 -21.84 24.57 5.12
C ASP A 487 -22.98 25.56 5.50
N LYS A 488 -23.25 26.55 4.65
CA LYS A 488 -24.34 27.52 4.84
C LYS A 488 -25.41 27.34 3.79
N ASP A 489 -26.66 27.38 4.26
CA ASP A 489 -27.83 27.40 3.39
C ASP A 489 -27.95 28.71 2.62
N ASP A 490 -28.63 28.66 1.49
CA ASP A 490 -28.82 29.83 0.63
C ASP A 490 -29.75 30.85 1.32
N THR A 491 -29.33 32.12 1.31
CA THR A 491 -30.10 33.25 1.83
C THR A 491 -30.37 34.27 0.73
N SER A 492 -31.07 35.37 1.05
CA SER A 492 -31.26 36.48 0.11
C SER A 492 -29.96 37.22 -0.22
N GLU A 493 -28.95 37.12 0.63
CA GLU A 493 -27.68 37.87 0.51
C GLU A 493 -26.58 37.08 -0.18
N TYR A 494 -26.57 35.75 -0.02
CA TYR A 494 -25.57 34.89 -0.62
C TYR A 494 -26.17 33.52 -0.97
N LYS A 495 -25.66 32.94 -2.07
CA LYS A 495 -25.96 31.58 -2.50
C LYS A 495 -24.66 30.80 -2.64
N HIS A 496 -24.76 29.49 -2.45
CA HIS A 496 -23.64 28.57 -2.59
C HIS A 496 -22.45 28.96 -1.71
N ALA A 497 -22.74 29.31 -0.45
CA ALA A 497 -21.74 29.78 0.50
C ALA A 497 -21.29 28.71 1.49
N PHE A 498 -20.07 28.88 2.00
CA PHE A 498 -19.52 28.13 3.13
C PHE A 498 -18.68 29.08 4.00
N GLU A 499 -18.66 28.80 5.30
CA GLU A 499 -17.98 29.61 6.32
C GLU A 499 -16.73 28.89 6.82
N LEU A 500 -15.63 29.63 6.91
CA LEU A 500 -14.39 29.21 7.54
C LEU A 500 -14.28 29.88 8.91
N VAL A 501 -14.40 29.09 9.99
CA VAL A 501 -14.32 29.59 11.36
C VAL A 501 -12.96 29.25 11.96
N SER A 502 -12.21 30.27 12.38
CA SER A 502 -10.96 30.11 13.13
C SER A 502 -11.24 29.88 14.62
N LYS A 503 -10.29 29.29 15.36
CA LYS A 503 -10.36 29.15 16.83
C LYS A 503 -10.52 30.48 17.58
N ASP A 504 -10.10 31.60 16.98
CA ASP A 504 -10.25 32.96 17.54
C ASP A 504 -11.63 33.59 17.24
N GLU A 505 -12.63 32.78 16.85
CA GLU A 505 -13.98 33.20 16.42
C GLU A 505 -14.05 34.13 15.20
N ASN A 506 -12.92 34.41 14.53
CA ASN A 506 -12.92 35.08 13.24
C ASN A 506 -13.49 34.16 12.17
N SER A 507 -14.65 34.53 11.61
CA SER A 507 -15.28 33.80 10.53
C SER A 507 -15.17 34.50 9.18
N ILE A 508 -14.89 33.72 8.12
CA ILE A 508 -14.78 34.21 6.75
C ILE A 508 -15.78 33.45 5.89
N LEU A 509 -16.71 34.18 5.29
CA LEU A 509 -17.74 33.61 4.42
C LEU A 509 -17.34 33.74 2.94
N PHE A 510 -17.28 32.61 2.24
CA PHE A 510 -17.04 32.53 0.80
C PHE A 510 -18.28 32.03 0.07
N ALA A 511 -18.54 32.58 -1.11
CA ALA A 511 -19.59 32.14 -2.02
C ALA A 511 -19.01 31.76 -3.39
N ALA A 512 -19.43 30.60 -3.90
CA ALA A 512 -19.10 30.10 -5.24
C ALA A 512 -20.11 30.59 -6.29
N LYS A 513 -19.77 30.50 -7.58
CA LYS A 513 -20.69 30.94 -8.65
C LYS A 513 -21.81 29.94 -8.91
N SER A 514 -21.56 28.66 -8.64
CA SER A 514 -22.50 27.57 -8.85
C SER A 514 -22.46 26.56 -7.70
N ALA A 515 -23.52 25.75 -7.60
CA ALA A 515 -23.56 24.62 -6.66
C ALA A 515 -22.47 23.56 -6.98
N GLU A 516 -22.10 23.40 -8.25
CA GLU A 516 -21.02 22.51 -8.69
C GLU A 516 -19.65 23.01 -8.18
N GLU A 517 -19.36 24.30 -8.34
CA GLU A 517 -18.13 24.89 -7.80
C GLU A 517 -18.10 24.79 -6.27
N LYS A 518 -19.21 25.08 -5.57
CA LYS A 518 -19.31 24.87 -4.12
C LYS A 518 -19.00 23.42 -3.76
N SER A 519 -19.58 22.46 -4.49
CA SER A 519 -19.32 21.04 -4.27
C SER A 519 -17.85 20.68 -4.47
N ASN A 520 -17.18 21.20 -5.51
CA ASN A 520 -15.74 21.01 -5.73
C ASN A 520 -14.91 21.54 -4.56
N TRP A 521 -15.19 22.78 -4.11
CA TRP A 521 -14.48 23.40 -2.99
C TRP A 521 -14.72 22.67 -1.67
N MET A 522 -15.98 22.37 -1.35
CA MET A 522 -16.32 21.63 -0.14
C MET A 522 -15.70 20.23 -0.15
N ALA A 523 -15.69 19.52 -1.27
CA ALA A 523 -15.06 18.22 -1.37
C ALA A 523 -13.56 18.28 -1.03
N ALA A 524 -12.82 19.24 -1.58
CA ALA A 524 -11.39 19.41 -1.30
C ALA A 524 -11.13 19.81 0.16
N LEU A 525 -11.89 20.78 0.67
CA LEU A 525 -11.73 21.32 2.02
C LEU A 525 -12.09 20.29 3.10
N ILE A 526 -13.20 19.57 2.93
CA ILE A 526 -13.65 18.51 3.85
C ILE A 526 -12.71 17.30 3.76
N SER A 527 -12.25 16.92 2.56
CA SER A 527 -11.24 15.86 2.43
C SER A 527 -9.97 16.22 3.21
N LEU A 528 -9.46 17.45 3.10
CA LEU A 528 -8.31 17.89 3.89
C LEU A 528 -8.55 17.89 5.39
N GLN A 529 -9.78 18.17 5.83
CA GLN A 529 -10.09 18.21 7.26
C GLN A 529 -10.28 16.82 7.86
N TYR A 530 -10.92 15.90 7.13
CA TYR A 530 -11.39 14.63 7.69
C TYR A 530 -10.73 13.38 7.09
N ARG A 531 -9.77 13.51 6.15
CA ARG A 531 -9.04 12.35 5.58
C ARG A 531 -8.44 11.46 6.66
N SER A 532 -7.73 12.04 7.63
CA SER A 532 -7.12 11.22 8.69
C SER A 532 -8.14 10.58 9.62
N THR A 533 -9.28 11.22 9.87
CA THR A 533 -10.40 10.62 10.60
C THR A 533 -10.96 9.41 9.84
N LEU A 534 -11.20 9.55 8.53
CA LEU A 534 -11.69 8.48 7.67
C LEU A 534 -10.70 7.31 7.57
N ASP A 535 -9.40 7.59 7.43
CA ASP A 535 -8.34 6.58 7.40
C ASP A 535 -8.30 5.79 8.73
N ARG A 536 -8.38 6.48 9.88
CA ARG A 536 -8.41 5.80 11.18
C ARG A 536 -9.68 4.98 11.39
N MET A 537 -10.84 5.47 10.92
CA MET A 537 -12.09 4.69 10.95
C MET A 537 -11.94 3.40 10.13
N LEU A 538 -11.40 3.49 8.91
CA LEU A 538 -11.16 2.32 8.08
C LEU A 538 -10.22 1.33 8.78
N ASP A 539 -9.10 1.83 9.29
CA ASP A 539 -8.11 1.00 9.98
C ASP A 539 -8.69 0.28 11.21
N SER A 540 -9.56 0.94 11.96
CA SER A 540 -10.27 0.34 13.10
C SER A 540 -11.20 -0.79 12.64
N VAL A 541 -11.91 -0.60 11.54
CA VAL A 541 -12.82 -1.62 10.99
C VAL A 541 -12.05 -2.82 10.47
N LEU A 542 -10.96 -2.60 9.70
CA LEU A 542 -10.12 -3.68 9.19
C LEU A 542 -9.49 -4.49 10.33
N LEU A 543 -9.02 -3.83 11.39
CA LEU A 543 -8.48 -4.51 12.56
C LEU A 543 -9.55 -5.31 13.32
N GLN A 544 -10.77 -4.79 13.41
CA GLN A 544 -11.89 -5.50 14.02
C GLN A 544 -12.23 -6.77 13.24
N GLU A 545 -12.35 -6.69 11.92
CA GLU A 545 -12.60 -7.85 11.06
C GLU A 545 -11.51 -8.91 11.18
N GLU A 546 -10.24 -8.49 11.23
CA GLU A 546 -9.11 -9.40 11.42
C GLU A 546 -9.17 -10.13 12.77
N ASN A 547 -9.65 -9.46 13.81
CA ASN A 547 -9.80 -10.03 15.15
C ASN A 547 -11.03 -10.95 15.28
N GLU A 548 -12.12 -10.62 14.59
CA GLU A 548 -13.36 -11.42 14.60
C GLU A 548 -13.20 -12.73 13.80
N GLN A 549 -12.36 -12.73 12.77
CA GLN A 549 -12.13 -13.87 11.88
C GLN A 549 -10.64 -14.26 11.82
N PRO A 550 -10.04 -14.74 12.93
CA PRO A 550 -8.64 -15.14 12.93
C PRO A 550 -8.42 -16.33 12.00
N LEU A 551 -7.29 -16.31 11.28
CA LEU A 551 -6.90 -17.39 10.38
C LEU A 551 -6.73 -18.70 11.17
N ARG A 552 -7.57 -19.70 10.89
CA ARG A 552 -7.52 -21.00 11.56
C ARG A 552 -6.61 -21.95 10.81
N LEU A 553 -5.58 -22.43 11.49
CA LEU A 553 -4.66 -23.42 10.96
C LEU A 553 -5.06 -24.85 11.38
N PRO A 554 -4.68 -25.88 10.60
CA PRO A 554 -4.87 -27.27 10.99
C PRO A 554 -4.14 -27.65 12.28
N SER A 555 -4.59 -28.71 12.95
CA SER A 555 -3.92 -29.21 14.15
C SER A 555 -2.48 -29.68 13.84
N PRO A 556 -1.49 -29.39 14.71
CA PRO A 556 -0.11 -29.86 14.55
C PRO A 556 0.02 -31.39 14.42
N ASN A 557 -0.94 -32.15 14.95
CA ASN A 557 -0.97 -33.61 14.85
C ASN A 557 -1.29 -34.12 13.43
N VAL A 558 -2.01 -33.32 12.65
CA VAL A 558 -2.41 -33.65 11.27
C VAL A 558 -1.44 -33.02 10.27
N TYR A 559 -0.88 -31.85 10.60
CA TYR A 559 -0.01 -31.11 9.72
C TYR A 559 1.17 -30.49 10.47
N ARG A 560 2.34 -31.13 10.35
CA ARG A 560 3.53 -30.83 11.18
C ARG A 560 4.16 -29.45 10.95
N PHE A 561 3.85 -28.80 9.83
CA PHE A 561 4.38 -27.47 9.49
C PHE A 561 3.61 -26.31 10.16
N VAL A 562 2.68 -26.62 11.08
CA VAL A 562 1.96 -25.64 11.91
C VAL A 562 2.46 -25.67 13.36
N VAL A 563 3.41 -26.54 13.69
CA VAL A 563 4.08 -26.51 15.01
C VAL A 563 4.66 -25.11 15.22
N GLU A 564 4.37 -24.47 16.35
CA GLU A 564 4.84 -23.11 16.63
C GLU A 564 6.36 -23.01 16.67
N ASP A 565 6.90 -21.84 16.34
CA ASP A 565 8.32 -21.57 16.45
C ASP A 565 8.79 -21.58 17.91
N SER A 566 9.94 -22.19 18.14
CA SER A 566 10.63 -22.23 19.43
C SER A 566 12.14 -22.24 19.21
N GLU A 567 12.91 -21.87 20.23
CA GLU A 567 14.38 -21.90 20.19
C GLU A 567 14.94 -23.30 19.86
N ASP A 568 14.15 -24.36 20.10
CA ASP A 568 14.51 -25.74 19.83
C ASP A 568 14.34 -26.15 18.35
N ASN A 569 13.49 -25.46 17.59
CA ASN A 569 13.12 -25.88 16.22
C ASN A 569 13.56 -24.91 15.11
N ILE A 570 13.77 -23.63 15.42
CA ILE A 570 14.29 -22.61 14.51
C ILE A 570 15.06 -21.52 15.27
N VAL A 571 16.14 -21.04 14.67
CA VAL A 571 17.00 -19.98 15.21
C VAL A 571 17.19 -18.91 14.15
N PHE A 572 16.90 -17.65 14.52
CA PHE A 572 17.08 -16.48 13.67
C PHE A 572 18.39 -15.74 14.02
N GLU A 573 18.84 -14.88 13.10
CA GLU A 573 20.03 -14.06 13.32
C GLU A 573 19.65 -12.65 13.79
N ASP A 574 19.97 -12.32 15.05
CA ASP A 574 19.53 -11.08 15.71
C ASP A 574 20.17 -9.78 15.15
N ASN A 575 21.29 -9.89 14.43
CA ASN A 575 22.13 -8.74 14.05
C ASN A 575 22.04 -8.34 12.56
N LEU A 576 21.31 -9.11 11.75
CA LEU A 576 21.15 -8.88 10.31
C LEU A 576 19.68 -9.01 9.96
N GLN A 577 18.93 -7.90 10.08
CA GLN A 577 17.66 -7.82 9.38
C GLN A 577 17.96 -7.56 7.89
N SER A 578 17.36 -8.34 7.01
CA SER A 578 17.41 -8.07 5.57
C SER A 578 16.91 -6.65 5.30
N ARG A 579 17.40 -5.99 4.23
CA ARG A 579 16.91 -4.67 3.79
C ARG A 579 15.38 -4.59 3.63
N ASN A 580 14.72 -5.75 3.53
CA ASN A 580 13.29 -5.89 3.29
C ASN A 580 12.48 -6.33 4.52
N GLY A 581 13.06 -6.35 5.74
CA GLY A 581 12.36 -6.76 6.96
C GLY A 581 12.12 -8.28 7.12
N ILE A 582 12.64 -9.09 6.19
CA ILE A 582 12.53 -10.56 6.22
C ILE A 582 13.49 -11.16 7.27
N PRO A 583 13.02 -12.05 8.18
CA PRO A 583 13.87 -12.73 9.15
C PRO A 583 14.92 -13.63 8.48
N ILE A 584 16.20 -13.48 8.86
CA ILE A 584 17.29 -14.34 8.39
C ILE A 584 17.42 -15.55 9.30
N ILE A 585 17.41 -16.75 8.72
CA ILE A 585 17.46 -18.02 9.44
C ILE A 585 18.93 -18.43 9.62
N LYS A 586 19.33 -18.61 10.87
CA LYS A 586 20.66 -19.11 11.24
C LYS A 586 20.72 -20.64 11.22
N GLY A 587 19.63 -21.29 11.63
CA GLY A 587 19.51 -22.75 11.64
C GLY A 587 18.11 -23.21 12.03
N GLY A 588 17.79 -24.48 11.76
CA GLY A 588 16.49 -25.05 12.11
C GLY A 588 16.37 -26.49 11.64
N THR A 589 15.29 -27.15 12.05
CA THR A 589 14.95 -28.48 11.54
C THR A 589 14.58 -28.43 10.06
N VAL A 590 14.73 -29.53 9.32
CA VAL A 590 14.36 -29.60 7.89
C VAL A 590 12.90 -29.20 7.65
N VAL A 591 12.00 -29.59 8.57
CA VAL A 591 10.58 -29.22 8.54
C VAL A 591 10.41 -27.70 8.59
N LYS A 592 11.09 -27.02 9.53
CA LYS A 592 11.03 -25.55 9.68
C LYS A 592 11.72 -24.83 8.52
N LEU A 593 12.79 -25.39 7.96
CA LEU A 593 13.42 -24.83 6.75
C LEU A 593 12.48 -24.89 5.55
N ILE A 594 11.75 -25.99 5.36
CA ILE A 594 10.75 -26.11 4.27
C ILE A 594 9.53 -25.21 4.52
N GLU A 595 9.09 -25.09 5.77
CA GLU A 595 8.06 -24.12 6.14
C GLU A 595 8.48 -22.70 5.76
N ARG A 596 9.72 -22.31 6.09
CA ARG A 596 10.27 -20.99 5.77
C ARG A 596 10.57 -20.79 4.29
N LEU A 597 10.93 -21.85 3.58
CA LEU A 597 11.05 -21.89 2.11
C LEU A 597 9.73 -21.56 1.43
N THR A 598 8.60 -21.87 2.07
CA THR A 598 7.24 -21.78 1.53
C THR A 598 6.31 -21.05 2.50
N TYR A 599 6.80 -19.99 3.14
CA TYR A 599 6.14 -19.38 4.29
C TYR A 599 5.04 -18.42 3.89
N HIS A 600 3.77 -18.76 4.06
CA HIS A 600 2.60 -17.98 3.62
C HIS A 600 2.67 -16.43 3.72
N MET A 601 3.28 -15.83 4.74
CA MET A 601 3.30 -14.37 4.90
C MET A 601 4.27 -13.64 3.96
N TYR A 602 5.39 -14.25 3.59
CA TYR A 602 6.42 -13.61 2.76
C TYR A 602 7.21 -14.62 1.93
N ALA A 603 7.77 -14.15 0.81
CA ALA A 603 8.66 -14.91 -0.03
C ALA A 603 10.11 -14.45 0.13
N ASP A 604 11.05 -15.39 0.07
CA ASP A 604 12.48 -15.10 0.06
C ASP A 604 13.17 -15.83 -1.11
N PRO A 605 13.29 -15.17 -2.28
CA PRO A 605 13.97 -15.75 -3.44
C PRO A 605 15.44 -16.13 -3.16
N ASN A 606 16.12 -15.38 -2.29
CA ASN A 606 17.51 -15.68 -1.92
C ASN A 606 17.60 -16.96 -1.09
N PHE A 607 16.66 -17.16 -0.18
CA PHE A 607 16.57 -18.40 0.58
C PHE A 607 16.27 -19.60 -0.32
N VAL A 608 15.36 -19.46 -1.30
CA VAL A 608 15.07 -20.53 -2.28
C VAL A 608 16.34 -20.95 -3.03
N ARG A 609 17.09 -19.98 -3.58
CA ARG A 609 18.35 -20.26 -4.29
C ARG A 609 19.38 -20.93 -3.39
N THR A 610 19.58 -20.38 -2.19
CA THR A 610 20.56 -20.89 -1.22
C THR A 610 20.21 -22.31 -0.79
N PHE A 611 18.93 -22.57 -0.50
CA PHE A 611 18.43 -23.89 -0.12
C PHE A 611 18.63 -24.90 -1.24
N LEU A 612 18.14 -24.62 -2.46
CA LEU A 612 18.24 -25.56 -3.59
C LEU A 612 19.69 -25.86 -4.01
N THR A 613 20.60 -24.92 -3.77
CA THR A 613 22.04 -25.11 -3.98
C THR A 613 22.68 -26.03 -2.93
N THR A 614 22.27 -25.91 -1.65
CA THR A 614 23.02 -26.50 -0.52
C THR A 614 22.32 -27.65 0.21
N TYR A 615 21.02 -27.90 -0.04
CA TYR A 615 20.21 -28.85 0.74
C TYR A 615 20.76 -30.28 0.76
N ARG A 616 21.46 -30.69 -0.31
CA ARG A 616 22.03 -32.03 -0.47
C ARG A 616 23.01 -32.42 0.63
N SER A 617 23.55 -31.44 1.36
CA SER A 617 24.41 -31.65 2.52
C SER A 617 23.67 -32.20 3.75
N PHE A 618 22.36 -31.99 3.86
CA PHE A 618 21.56 -32.35 5.03
C PHE A 618 20.20 -33.02 4.73
N CYS A 619 19.75 -33.05 3.47
CA CYS A 619 18.49 -33.67 3.04
C CYS A 619 18.65 -34.33 1.66
N LYS A 620 18.11 -35.54 1.48
CA LYS A 620 18.18 -36.26 0.19
C LYS A 620 17.14 -35.72 -0.81
N PRO A 621 17.38 -35.79 -2.14
CA PRO A 621 16.40 -35.36 -3.16
C PRO A 621 15.02 -36.02 -3.01
N GLN A 622 14.98 -37.35 -2.82
CA GLN A 622 13.73 -38.11 -2.63
C GLN A 622 12.97 -37.71 -1.36
N GLU A 623 13.69 -37.34 -0.31
CA GLU A 623 13.13 -36.87 0.96
C GLU A 623 12.59 -35.46 0.82
N LEU A 624 13.33 -34.57 0.15
CA LEU A 624 12.88 -33.20 -0.15
C LEU A 624 11.57 -33.21 -0.95
N LEU A 625 11.48 -34.02 -2.02
CA LEU A 625 10.26 -34.15 -2.80
C LEU A 625 9.08 -34.60 -1.93
N SER A 626 9.31 -35.58 -1.06
CA SER A 626 8.25 -36.11 -0.18
C SER A 626 7.77 -35.05 0.82
N LEU A 627 8.68 -34.26 1.40
CA LEU A 627 8.33 -33.18 2.34
C LEU A 627 7.64 -31.99 1.64
N LEU A 628 8.02 -31.65 0.41
CA LEU A 628 7.34 -30.61 -0.37
C LEU A 628 5.93 -31.05 -0.78
N VAL A 629 5.72 -32.32 -1.13
CA VAL A 629 4.39 -32.87 -1.38
C VAL A 629 3.54 -32.85 -0.11
N GLU A 630 4.08 -33.27 1.04
CA GLU A 630 3.39 -33.18 2.33
C GLU A 630 3.03 -31.73 2.67
N ARG A 631 3.92 -30.77 2.40
CA ARG A 631 3.66 -29.34 2.60
C ARG A 631 2.54 -28.83 1.68
N PHE A 632 2.41 -29.37 0.46
CA PHE A 632 1.43 -28.96 -0.54
C PHE A 632 0.01 -29.46 -0.21
N GLU A 633 -0.10 -30.67 0.32
CA GLU A 633 -1.37 -31.31 0.70
C GLU A 633 -1.86 -30.81 2.07
N ILE A 634 -2.29 -29.54 2.11
CA ILE A 634 -2.75 -28.90 3.34
C ILE A 634 -4.18 -29.38 3.68
N PRO A 635 -4.39 -30.05 4.83
CA PRO A 635 -5.73 -30.46 5.25
C PRO A 635 -6.57 -29.24 5.65
N GLU A 636 -7.87 -29.30 5.38
CA GLU A 636 -8.79 -28.24 5.82
C GLU A 636 -8.98 -28.28 7.33
N PRO A 637 -9.11 -27.12 8.01
CA PRO A 637 -9.40 -27.08 9.44
C PRO A 637 -10.75 -27.74 9.74
N GLU A 638 -10.85 -28.40 10.90
CA GLU A 638 -12.09 -29.06 11.28
C GLU A 638 -13.27 -28.06 11.36
N PRO A 639 -14.46 -28.41 10.82
CA PRO A 639 -15.64 -27.55 10.92
C PRO A 639 -16.01 -27.29 12.38
N THR A 640 -16.29 -26.03 12.71
CA THR A 640 -16.74 -25.66 14.07
C THR A 640 -18.12 -26.23 14.37
N GLU A 641 -18.51 -26.24 15.65
CA GLU A 641 -19.86 -26.60 16.05
C GLU A 641 -20.91 -25.72 15.33
N ALA A 642 -20.62 -24.43 15.10
CA ALA A 642 -21.47 -23.53 14.33
C ALA A 642 -21.57 -23.95 12.85
N ASP A 643 -20.46 -24.35 12.23
CA ASP A 643 -20.44 -24.87 10.86
C ASP A 643 -21.23 -26.18 10.74
N ARG A 644 -21.06 -27.09 11.71
CA ARG A 644 -21.80 -28.37 11.78
C ARG A 644 -23.31 -28.12 11.92
N LEU A 645 -23.71 -27.17 12.76
CA LEU A 645 -25.12 -26.79 12.93
C LEU A 645 -25.70 -26.11 11.67
N ALA A 646 -24.90 -25.34 10.92
CA ALA A 646 -25.31 -24.76 9.64
C ALA A 646 -25.49 -25.84 8.56
N ILE A 647 -24.56 -26.82 8.50
CA ILE A 647 -24.66 -28.01 7.63
C ILE A 647 -25.95 -28.78 7.92
N GLU A 648 -26.23 -29.03 9.20
CA GLU A 648 -27.43 -29.75 9.63
C GLU A 648 -28.73 -29.01 9.26
N LYS A 649 -28.69 -27.67 9.18
CA LYS A 649 -29.81 -26.83 8.71
C LYS A 649 -29.92 -26.73 7.18
N GLY A 650 -29.00 -27.33 6.42
CA GLY A 650 -28.96 -27.26 4.96
C GLY A 650 -28.47 -25.92 4.41
N GLU A 651 -27.89 -25.06 5.25
CA GLU A 651 -27.21 -23.84 4.82
C GLU A 651 -25.80 -24.19 4.34
N GLN A 652 -25.29 -23.55 3.27
CA GLN A 652 -23.91 -23.79 2.85
C GLN A 652 -22.95 -23.21 3.89
N PRO A 653 -22.17 -24.03 4.61
CA PRO A 653 -21.27 -23.60 5.67
C PRO A 653 -19.93 -23.18 5.08
N ILE A 654 -19.89 -22.45 3.97
CA ILE A 654 -18.59 -21.92 3.53
C ILE A 654 -18.32 -20.71 4.42
N SER A 655 -17.88 -20.97 5.65
CA SER A 655 -17.48 -19.94 6.61
C SER A 655 -16.47 -19.03 5.92
N ALA A 656 -16.66 -17.71 6.08
CA ALA A 656 -15.74 -16.72 5.54
C ALA A 656 -14.29 -17.05 5.94
N ASP A 657 -14.12 -17.58 7.15
CA ASP A 657 -12.88 -18.13 7.71
C ASP A 657 -12.21 -19.19 6.82
N LEU A 658 -12.96 -20.15 6.25
CA LEU A 658 -12.39 -21.20 5.38
C LEU A 658 -11.97 -20.63 4.01
N LYS A 659 -12.75 -19.71 3.45
CA LYS A 659 -12.35 -18.98 2.22
C LYS A 659 -11.06 -18.20 2.45
N ARG A 660 -10.97 -17.53 3.59
CA ARG A 660 -9.79 -16.77 4.01
C ARG A 660 -8.57 -17.68 4.19
N PHE A 661 -8.71 -18.81 4.88
CA PHE A 661 -7.65 -19.81 5.02
C PHE A 661 -7.14 -20.32 3.67
N ARG A 662 -8.05 -20.67 2.74
CA ARG A 662 -7.64 -21.12 1.40
C ARG A 662 -6.88 -20.03 0.64
N LYS A 663 -7.30 -18.77 0.76
CA LYS A 663 -6.71 -17.65 0.03
C LYS A 663 -5.41 -17.11 0.64
N GLU A 664 -5.35 -16.92 1.95
CA GLU A 664 -4.21 -16.28 2.64
C GLU A 664 -3.15 -17.30 3.09
N TYR A 665 -3.49 -18.58 3.19
CA TYR A 665 -2.54 -19.62 3.62
C TYR A 665 -2.29 -20.67 2.53
N VAL A 666 -3.34 -21.35 2.05
CA VAL A 666 -3.17 -22.49 1.13
C VAL A 666 -2.57 -22.03 -0.20
N GLN A 667 -3.12 -20.98 -0.82
CA GLN A 667 -2.65 -20.50 -2.12
C GLN A 667 -1.18 -20.04 -2.10
N PRO A 668 -0.73 -19.15 -1.18
CA PRO A 668 0.68 -18.74 -1.11
C PRO A 668 1.64 -19.91 -0.88
N VAL A 669 1.28 -20.86 0.00
CA VAL A 669 2.12 -22.03 0.28
C VAL A 669 2.23 -22.92 -0.95
N GLN A 670 1.12 -23.23 -1.61
CA GLN A 670 1.11 -24.07 -2.81
C GLN A 670 1.86 -23.42 -3.98
N LEU A 671 1.66 -22.11 -4.21
CA LEU A 671 2.40 -21.37 -5.24
C LEU A 671 3.90 -21.40 -4.98
N ARG A 672 4.34 -21.15 -3.75
CA ARG A 672 5.77 -21.20 -3.39
C ARG A 672 6.37 -22.59 -3.55
N ILE A 673 5.62 -23.65 -3.27
CA ILE A 673 6.07 -25.02 -3.56
C ILE A 673 6.23 -25.26 -5.06
N LEU A 674 5.27 -24.82 -5.87
CA LEU A 674 5.41 -24.86 -7.33
C LEU A 674 6.60 -24.02 -7.80
N ASN A 675 6.88 -22.89 -7.14
CA ASN A 675 8.05 -22.07 -7.44
C ASN A 675 9.36 -22.81 -7.15
N VAL A 676 9.43 -23.49 -6.01
CA VAL A 676 10.57 -24.33 -5.64
C VAL A 676 10.75 -25.44 -6.67
N PHE A 677 9.68 -26.13 -7.08
CA PHE A 677 9.76 -27.14 -8.13
C PHE A 677 10.23 -26.56 -9.46
N ARG A 678 9.72 -25.40 -9.86
CA ARG A 678 10.12 -24.68 -11.07
C ARG A 678 11.63 -24.39 -11.07
N HIS A 679 12.16 -23.84 -9.98
CA HIS A 679 13.60 -23.56 -9.84
C HIS A 679 14.43 -24.85 -9.77
N TRP A 680 13.91 -25.90 -9.12
CA TRP A 680 14.59 -27.19 -9.03
C TRP A 680 14.76 -27.83 -10.41
N VAL A 681 13.70 -27.88 -11.23
CA VAL A 681 13.78 -28.43 -12.59
C VAL A 681 14.59 -27.55 -13.55
N GLU A 682 14.61 -26.24 -13.33
CA GLU A 682 15.31 -25.31 -14.21
C GLU A 682 16.82 -25.29 -13.98
N HIS A 683 17.25 -25.16 -12.72
CA HIS A 683 18.66 -24.91 -12.37
C HIS A 683 19.37 -26.15 -11.82
N HIS A 684 18.62 -27.14 -11.35
CA HIS A 684 19.17 -28.32 -10.69
C HIS A 684 18.68 -29.62 -11.34
N PHE A 685 18.52 -29.61 -12.67
CA PHE A 685 18.01 -30.74 -13.44
C PHE A 685 18.85 -32.03 -13.28
N TYR A 686 20.14 -31.89 -12.95
CA TYR A 686 21.07 -32.99 -12.71
C TYR A 686 20.63 -33.95 -11.59
N ASP A 687 19.80 -33.53 -10.63
CA ASP A 687 19.23 -34.44 -9.63
C ASP A 687 18.29 -35.47 -10.29
N PHE A 688 17.50 -35.01 -11.26
CA PHE A 688 16.53 -35.82 -12.00
C PHE A 688 17.19 -36.65 -13.09
N GLU A 689 18.32 -36.20 -13.64
CA GLU A 689 19.13 -37.00 -14.58
C GLU A 689 19.78 -38.20 -13.88
N ARG A 690 20.21 -38.02 -12.62
CA ARG A 690 20.84 -39.06 -11.81
C ARG A 690 19.83 -40.06 -11.23
N ASP A 691 18.58 -39.64 -11.07
CA ASP A 691 17.50 -40.43 -10.47
C ASP A 691 16.19 -40.27 -11.28
N LEU A 692 15.94 -41.23 -12.18
CA LEU A 692 14.75 -41.21 -13.03
C LEU A 692 13.44 -41.46 -12.25
N GLU A 693 13.51 -42.15 -11.11
CA GLU A 693 12.35 -42.36 -10.25
C GLU A 693 11.91 -41.04 -9.60
N LEU A 694 12.88 -40.19 -9.22
CA LEU A 694 12.59 -38.83 -8.74
C LEU A 694 11.80 -38.01 -9.76
N LEU A 695 12.21 -38.10 -11.04
CA LEU A 695 11.56 -37.37 -12.13
C LEU A 695 10.13 -37.86 -12.39
N ASP A 696 9.92 -39.18 -12.42
CA ASP A 696 8.59 -39.78 -12.62
C ASP A 696 7.63 -39.42 -11.48
N ARG A 697 8.12 -39.44 -10.23
CA ARG A 697 7.34 -38.98 -9.06
C ARG A 697 6.94 -37.51 -9.18
N LEU A 698 7.85 -36.64 -9.61
CA LEU A 698 7.54 -35.22 -9.81
C LEU A 698 6.53 -35.02 -10.94
N GLU A 699 6.69 -35.67 -12.09
CA GLU A 699 5.75 -35.56 -13.21
C GLU A 699 4.35 -36.06 -12.84
N THR A 700 4.29 -37.18 -12.10
CA THR A 700 3.03 -37.72 -11.55
C THR A 700 2.37 -36.73 -10.59
N PHE A 701 3.15 -36.13 -9.69
CA PHE A 701 2.63 -35.13 -8.76
C PHE A 701 2.13 -33.88 -9.48
N ILE A 702 2.91 -33.29 -10.39
CA ILE A 702 2.53 -32.09 -11.16
C ILE A 702 1.26 -32.35 -11.98
N SER A 703 1.10 -33.55 -12.55
CA SER A 703 -0.12 -33.95 -13.27
C SER A 703 -1.34 -34.15 -12.36
N SER A 704 -1.12 -34.40 -11.07
CA SER A 704 -2.19 -34.57 -10.08
C SER A 704 -2.73 -33.25 -9.54
N VAL A 705 -1.95 -32.16 -9.62
CA VAL A 705 -2.33 -30.82 -9.14
C VAL A 705 -3.52 -30.28 -9.94
N ARG A 706 -4.59 -29.90 -9.23
CA ARG A 706 -5.82 -29.35 -9.82
C ARG A 706 -6.08 -27.95 -9.28
N GLY A 707 -6.63 -27.08 -10.13
CA GLY A 707 -7.05 -25.74 -9.75
C GLY A 707 -6.86 -24.75 -10.89
N LYS A 708 -7.80 -23.82 -11.06
CA LYS A 708 -7.73 -22.80 -12.12
C LYS A 708 -6.47 -21.93 -11.97
N SER A 709 -6.17 -21.47 -10.76
CA SER A 709 -5.01 -20.63 -10.44
C SER A 709 -3.66 -21.37 -10.59
N MET A 710 -3.64 -22.69 -10.42
CA MET A 710 -2.41 -23.48 -10.45
C MET A 710 -2.05 -23.99 -11.86
N LYS A 711 -3.02 -23.98 -12.79
CA LYS A 711 -2.88 -24.58 -14.12
C LYS A 711 -1.71 -24.00 -14.92
N LYS A 712 -1.58 -22.66 -14.95
CA LYS A 712 -0.48 -21.97 -15.66
C LYS A 712 0.89 -22.39 -15.13
N TRP A 713 1.02 -22.52 -13.81
CA TRP A 713 2.27 -22.93 -13.16
C TRP A 713 2.62 -24.40 -13.43
N VAL A 714 1.61 -25.28 -13.40
CA VAL A 714 1.74 -26.70 -13.77
C VAL A 714 2.21 -26.83 -15.22
N GLU A 715 1.60 -26.08 -16.15
CA GLU A 715 1.99 -26.06 -17.57
C GLU A 715 3.40 -25.50 -17.77
N SER A 716 3.78 -24.45 -17.03
CA SER A 716 5.13 -23.88 -17.04
C SER A 716 6.19 -24.90 -16.62
N ILE A 717 5.99 -25.60 -15.49
CA ILE A 717 6.91 -26.63 -15.00
C ILE A 717 6.99 -27.79 -16.01
N ALA A 718 5.86 -28.24 -16.56
CA ALA A 718 5.84 -29.29 -17.58
C ALA A 718 6.58 -28.88 -18.87
N LYS A 719 6.43 -27.62 -19.32
CA LYS A 719 7.16 -27.05 -20.47
C LYS A 719 8.67 -27.06 -20.21
N ILE A 720 9.10 -26.71 -19.00
CA ILE A 720 10.52 -26.75 -18.59
C ILE A 720 11.06 -28.18 -18.58
N ILE A 721 10.36 -29.13 -17.96
CA ILE A 721 10.77 -30.55 -17.90
C ILE A 721 10.93 -31.11 -19.32
N LYS A 722 9.96 -30.85 -20.20
CA LYS A 722 10.02 -31.30 -21.61
C LYS A 722 11.23 -30.70 -22.34
N ARG A 723 11.52 -29.41 -22.12
CA ARG A 723 12.68 -28.71 -22.68
C ARG A 723 14.00 -29.32 -22.19
N LYS A 724 14.12 -29.58 -20.89
CA LYS A 724 15.34 -30.17 -20.29
C LYS A 724 15.58 -31.61 -20.76
N LYS A 725 14.54 -32.44 -20.84
CA LYS A 725 14.61 -33.79 -21.45
C LYS A 725 15.12 -33.75 -22.89
N ALA A 726 14.71 -32.76 -23.69
CA ALA A 726 15.18 -32.60 -25.06
C ALA A 726 16.66 -32.14 -25.15
N GLN A 727 17.10 -31.30 -24.22
CA GLN A 727 18.51 -30.84 -24.13
C GLN A 727 19.46 -31.97 -23.72
N ALA A 728 19.06 -32.81 -22.76
CA ALA A 728 19.81 -34.00 -22.34
C ALA A 728 20.04 -34.99 -23.52
N ASN A 729 19.20 -34.95 -24.55
CA ASN A 729 19.31 -35.76 -25.76
C ASN A 729 20.21 -35.15 -26.86
N GLY A 730 20.99 -34.10 -26.56
CA GLY A 730 22.08 -33.62 -27.42
C GLY A 730 21.79 -32.40 -28.30
N ILE A 731 20.75 -31.61 -28.00
CA ILE A 731 20.50 -30.34 -28.69
C ILE A 731 21.25 -29.22 -27.95
N SER A 732 22.47 -28.90 -28.38
CA SER A 732 23.27 -27.80 -27.81
C SER A 732 22.73 -26.43 -28.24
N HIS A 733 22.73 -25.47 -27.31
CA HIS A 733 22.40 -24.07 -27.60
C HIS A 733 23.41 -23.45 -28.56
N ASN A 734 22.93 -22.81 -29.62
CA ASN A 734 23.77 -21.96 -30.48
C ASN A 734 24.01 -20.63 -29.74
N ILE A 735 25.24 -20.42 -29.25
CA ILE A 735 25.66 -19.16 -28.63
C ILE A 735 26.09 -18.21 -29.75
N THR A 736 25.42 -17.07 -29.86
CA THR A 736 25.78 -16.01 -30.82
C THR A 736 26.71 -15.02 -30.13
N PHE A 737 27.88 -14.74 -30.70
CA PHE A 737 28.85 -13.78 -30.18
C PHE A 737 28.74 -12.43 -30.92
N GLU A 738 28.97 -11.31 -30.21
CA GLU A 738 28.89 -9.95 -30.78
C GLU A 738 29.92 -9.69 -31.90
N SER A 739 31.08 -10.34 -31.83
CA SER A 739 32.14 -10.26 -32.83
C SER A 739 32.43 -11.64 -33.41
N PRO A 740 32.83 -11.73 -34.71
CA PRO A 740 33.25 -13.00 -35.28
C PRO A 740 34.46 -13.55 -34.51
N PRO A 741 34.55 -14.89 -34.33
CA PRO A 741 35.69 -15.49 -33.65
C PRO A 741 36.99 -15.19 -34.41
N PRO A 742 38.12 -14.98 -33.70
CA PRO A 742 39.40 -14.76 -34.33
C PRO A 742 39.77 -15.97 -35.22
N PRO A 743 40.53 -15.78 -36.31
CA PRO A 743 40.92 -16.88 -37.17
C PRO A 743 41.78 -17.90 -36.39
N ILE A 744 41.55 -19.18 -36.69
CA ILE A 744 42.33 -20.29 -36.12
C ILE A 744 43.78 -20.14 -36.59
N GLU A 745 44.70 -20.09 -35.64
CA GLU A 745 46.13 -19.96 -35.93
C GLU A 745 46.75 -21.33 -36.13
N TRP A 746 47.53 -21.48 -37.20
CA TRP A 746 48.15 -22.75 -37.56
C TRP A 746 49.67 -22.64 -37.55
N HIS A 747 50.34 -23.73 -37.19
CA HIS A 747 51.79 -23.84 -37.18
C HIS A 747 52.26 -24.95 -38.13
N ILE A 748 53.17 -25.82 -37.70
CA ILE A 748 53.75 -26.89 -38.53
C ILE A 748 52.69 -27.93 -38.93
N TRP A 749 51.68 -28.13 -38.08
CA TRP A 749 50.57 -29.05 -38.33
C TRP A 749 49.62 -28.62 -39.48
N ARG A 750 49.97 -27.63 -40.31
CA ARG A 750 49.24 -27.32 -41.55
C ARG A 750 50.04 -27.78 -42.77
N VAL A 751 49.66 -28.97 -43.27
CA VAL A 751 49.65 -29.47 -44.66
C VAL A 751 49.75 -31.00 -44.59
N GLY A 752 48.66 -31.72 -44.91
CA GLY A 752 48.70 -33.15 -45.25
C GLY A 752 48.45 -34.19 -44.14
N HIS A 753 48.19 -33.81 -42.88
CA HIS A 753 47.97 -34.74 -41.75
C HIS A 753 49.06 -35.83 -41.58
N SER A 754 50.30 -35.57 -42.00
CA SER A 754 51.38 -36.55 -41.95
C SER A 754 52.19 -36.55 -40.65
N GLU A 755 52.08 -35.50 -39.84
CA GLU A 755 52.80 -35.36 -38.56
C GLU A 755 51.84 -35.47 -37.37
N ALA A 756 52.32 -36.08 -36.27
CA ALA A 756 51.54 -36.27 -35.04
C ALA A 756 51.23 -34.93 -34.37
N LEU A 757 50.03 -34.84 -33.77
CA LEU A 757 49.61 -33.69 -32.98
C LEU A 757 50.46 -33.62 -31.70
N ASP A 758 51.42 -32.70 -31.66
CA ASP A 758 52.34 -32.50 -30.54
C ASP A 758 52.44 -31.02 -30.14
N LEU A 759 52.85 -30.75 -28.89
CA LEU A 759 52.99 -29.41 -28.32
C LEU A 759 53.86 -28.50 -29.20
N MET A 760 54.90 -29.05 -29.82
CA MET A 760 55.84 -28.32 -30.68
C MET A 760 55.32 -28.10 -32.10
N THR A 761 54.24 -28.78 -32.50
CA THR A 761 53.67 -28.73 -33.87
C THR A 761 52.46 -27.79 -33.98
N LEU A 762 51.83 -27.46 -32.85
CA LEU A 762 50.68 -26.59 -32.73
C LEU A 762 51.09 -25.12 -32.49
N HIS A 763 50.25 -24.19 -32.94
CA HIS A 763 50.52 -22.77 -32.71
C HIS A 763 50.30 -22.41 -31.23
N PRO A 764 51.27 -21.79 -30.51
CA PRO A 764 51.15 -21.54 -29.08
C PRO A 764 49.89 -20.78 -28.67
N ILE A 765 49.46 -19.80 -29.48
CA ILE A 765 48.22 -19.06 -29.25
C ILE A 765 46.98 -19.95 -29.43
N GLU A 766 46.99 -20.87 -30.39
CA GLU A 766 45.84 -21.75 -30.63
C GLU A 766 45.74 -22.82 -29.53
N ILE A 767 46.87 -23.31 -29.04
CA ILE A 767 46.93 -24.17 -27.85
C ILE A 767 46.29 -23.45 -26.66
N ALA A 768 46.72 -22.20 -26.40
CA ALA A 768 46.16 -21.40 -25.32
C ALA A 768 44.65 -21.17 -25.49
N ARG A 769 44.16 -20.86 -26.71
CA ARG A 769 42.73 -20.66 -26.98
C ARG A 769 41.91 -21.93 -26.76
N GLN A 770 42.32 -23.06 -27.32
CA GLN A 770 41.60 -24.32 -27.20
C GLN A 770 41.62 -24.84 -25.76
N LEU A 771 42.75 -24.73 -25.05
CA LEU A 771 42.81 -25.04 -23.62
C LEU A 771 41.96 -24.07 -22.80
N THR A 772 41.97 -22.77 -23.10
CA THR A 772 41.10 -21.80 -22.41
C THR A 772 39.62 -22.12 -22.64
N LEU A 773 39.22 -22.54 -23.84
CA LEU A 773 37.85 -22.97 -24.11
C LEU A 773 37.48 -24.23 -23.31
N LEU A 774 38.37 -25.24 -23.31
CA LEU A 774 38.17 -26.46 -22.54
C LEU A 774 38.13 -26.21 -21.04
N GLU A 775 39.05 -25.41 -20.50
CA GLU A 775 39.12 -25.03 -19.09
C GLU A 775 37.93 -24.15 -18.70
N SER A 776 37.49 -23.25 -19.57
CA SER A 776 36.28 -22.45 -19.40
C SER A 776 35.03 -23.32 -19.35
N ASP A 777 34.92 -24.30 -20.26
CA ASP A 777 33.82 -25.26 -20.24
C ASP A 777 33.86 -26.09 -18.96
N LEU A 778 35.02 -26.65 -18.58
CA LEU A 778 35.18 -27.39 -17.32
C LEU A 778 34.81 -26.54 -16.09
N TYR A 779 35.21 -25.27 -16.07
CA TYR A 779 34.86 -24.33 -15.01
C TYR A 779 33.35 -24.06 -14.97
N ARG A 780 32.70 -23.90 -16.13
CA ARG A 780 31.24 -23.70 -16.23
C ARG A 780 30.43 -24.93 -15.87
N TRP A 781 30.91 -26.12 -16.19
CA TRP A 781 30.27 -27.40 -15.85
C TRP A 781 30.47 -27.80 -14.39
N GLY A 782 31.39 -27.13 -13.68
CA GLY A 782 31.71 -27.39 -12.28
C GLY A 782 32.49 -28.70 -12.12
N VAL A 783 33.73 -28.59 -11.65
CA VAL A 783 34.39 -29.69 -10.93
C VAL A 783 33.64 -29.95 -9.63
#